data_AF-A0A2N3DN14-F1
#
_entry.id   AF-A0A2N3DN14-F1
#
_cell.length_a   1.000
_cell.length_b   1.000
_cell.length_c   1.000
_cell.angle_alpha   90.00
_cell.angle_beta   90.00
_cell.angle_gamma   90.00
#
_symmetry.space_group_name_H-M   'P 1'
#
loop_
_entity.id
_entity.type
_entity.pdbx_description
1 polymer ?
#
loop_
_entity_poly.entity_id
_entity_poly.type
_entity_poly.pdbx_seq_one_letter_code
_entity_poly.pdbx_strand_id
1 'polypeptide(L)'
;MKHERIVSLDAIYNADEGPVFMTGIQALVRLPLMQRRFDRRRGLSTGGLVSGYRGSPIGAYDQQLWKAQKYLDAHDVIFQPGLNEDLAATALWGAQMHKAFGPSKVDGVFGIWYGKGPGVDRSGDAFRNANMIGTSALGGVLAIGGDDHAAQSSMFPHQTDGIFQSAHIPVLQPTDVSDILTLGMAGIAMSRFAGTWVAMKTIAEVVESAASFALPDPAPDFASPAELVPPHGLNWDPAIQWPAERAEYERRLSEERLPAAIGWAVANRIDTPIFAARAKRLCVVTVGKAHQDFMQALENLGVGEDEAEALGLSVYKVAMSWPLAADPLLAFAKDADEIFVVEEKAPIVEDQIKTALFHRDGKRIRITGKRDADGKLLLPVVMEFTPLMVAQALTGRLAHDPVGLADRLKTLEAMAARGVVVPFPVRRPFFCSGCPHNSSTKTPEGSISGGGIGCHVMALSVPKLKTTTFSQMGGEGLQWVGAAPFSKTDHIFQNIGDGTYQHSGLLAIRAAIAARTNITFKILYNDAVAMTGGQPAEGVIDPPRIVAQLLAEGAARVHLVSDDPGKWRDLPGGIVAAHRDEMDAIQRALRDTPGVTAIVYEQTCAAEKRRRRKRGAYPDPDRRLFINPRVCEGCGDCSVQSNCIAVQPLPTPDGVKRRIDQSACNKDFSCLKGFCPSFVEIEGAVLRGPDAARIAAVESERFAGLPAPVLPRLDGTYNIYIAGIGGLGVLTVGALLGMAAHIDGSVSTVLDFTGLAQKNGAVVSQVRIAAEGAAIHAVRI
;
A
#
# COMPACT_ATOMS: atom_id res chain seq x y z
N MET A 1 -35.07 -16.79 -2.42
CA MET A 1 -34.69 -16.39 -3.79
C MET A 1 -33.19 -16.15 -3.78
N LYS A 2 -32.38 -16.85 -4.59
CA LYS A 2 -30.96 -16.49 -4.73
C LYS A 2 -30.92 -15.15 -5.46
N HIS A 3 -30.60 -14.06 -4.77
CA HIS A 3 -30.27 -12.81 -5.45
C HIS A 3 -29.15 -13.10 -6.45
N GLU A 4 -29.29 -12.62 -7.69
CA GLU A 4 -28.27 -12.78 -8.72
C GLU A 4 -27.00 -12.04 -8.25
N ARG A 5 -26.01 -12.80 -7.75
CA ARG A 5 -24.81 -12.23 -7.16
C ARG A 5 -23.88 -11.73 -8.26
N ILE A 6 -23.24 -10.58 -8.03
CA ILE A 6 -22.29 -10.00 -8.96
C ILE A 6 -20.97 -10.77 -8.84
N VAL A 7 -20.58 -11.44 -9.94
CA VAL A 7 -19.44 -12.39 -9.96
C VAL A 7 -18.34 -12.03 -10.97
N SER A 8 -18.60 -11.10 -11.90
CA SER A 8 -17.63 -10.70 -12.93
C SER A 8 -17.10 -9.29 -12.70
N LEU A 9 -15.88 -9.01 -13.14
CA LEU A 9 -15.29 -7.66 -13.09
C LEU A 9 -16.14 -6.64 -13.85
N ASP A 10 -16.75 -7.04 -14.97
CA ASP A 10 -17.62 -6.16 -15.76
C ASP A 10 -18.89 -5.82 -14.98
N ALA A 11 -19.49 -6.80 -14.31
CA ALA A 11 -20.63 -6.57 -13.44
C ALA A 11 -20.26 -5.73 -12.20
N ILE A 12 -19.08 -5.90 -11.60
CA ILE A 12 -18.59 -5.07 -10.48
C ILE A 12 -18.52 -3.60 -10.87
N TYR A 13 -18.12 -3.26 -12.10
CA TYR A 13 -18.03 -1.85 -12.51
C TYR A 13 -19.33 -1.29 -13.07
N ASN A 14 -20.24 -2.13 -13.58
CA ASN A 14 -21.49 -1.67 -14.20
C ASN A 14 -22.72 -1.72 -13.30
N ALA A 15 -22.80 -2.64 -12.33
CA ALA A 15 -23.98 -2.77 -11.48
C ALA A 15 -24.25 -1.51 -10.66
N ASP A 16 -25.52 -1.20 -10.43
CA ASP A 16 -25.96 -0.07 -9.59
C ASP A 16 -26.37 -0.51 -8.18
N GLU A 17 -26.77 -1.77 -8.00
CA GLU A 17 -27.21 -2.34 -6.72
C GLU A 17 -26.84 -3.83 -6.61
N GLY A 18 -27.00 -4.41 -5.42
CA GLY A 18 -26.88 -5.84 -5.17
C GLY A 18 -25.57 -6.28 -4.50
N PRO A 19 -25.49 -7.57 -4.10
CA PRO A 19 -24.35 -8.13 -3.40
C PRO A 19 -23.14 -8.32 -4.32
N VAL A 20 -21.99 -7.82 -3.87
CA VAL A 20 -20.71 -7.81 -4.58
C VAL A 20 -19.63 -8.44 -3.70
N PHE A 21 -18.63 -9.04 -4.34
CA PHE A 21 -17.36 -9.39 -3.72
C PHE A 21 -16.26 -8.62 -4.45
N MET A 22 -15.64 -7.65 -3.78
CA MET A 22 -14.58 -6.84 -4.38
C MET A 22 -13.48 -6.49 -3.39
N THR A 23 -12.29 -6.22 -3.94
CA THR A 23 -11.16 -5.69 -3.17
C THR A 23 -11.29 -4.20 -2.90
N GLY A 24 -10.60 -3.69 -1.89
CA GLY A 24 -10.50 -2.24 -1.66
C GLY A 24 -9.95 -1.48 -2.88
N ILE A 25 -8.96 -2.03 -3.59
CA ILE A 25 -8.49 -1.45 -4.87
C ILE A 25 -9.61 -1.40 -5.93
N GLN A 26 -10.44 -2.44 -6.04
CA GLN A 26 -11.56 -2.44 -6.98
C GLN A 26 -12.63 -1.40 -6.58
N ALA A 27 -12.87 -1.22 -5.28
CA ALA A 27 -13.72 -0.16 -4.77
C ALA A 27 -13.17 1.23 -5.15
N LEU A 28 -11.85 1.45 -5.04
CA LEU A 28 -11.21 2.69 -5.48
C LEU A 28 -11.36 2.94 -6.98
N VAL A 29 -11.27 1.91 -7.83
CA VAL A 29 -11.51 2.04 -9.28
C VAL A 29 -12.99 2.33 -9.57
N ARG A 30 -13.90 1.76 -8.79
CA ARG A 30 -15.35 1.96 -8.95
C ARG A 30 -15.80 3.35 -8.48
N LEU A 31 -15.18 3.90 -7.45
CA LEU A 31 -15.52 5.21 -6.88
C LEU A 31 -15.65 6.35 -7.91
N PRO A 32 -14.69 6.63 -8.82
CA PRO A 32 -14.85 7.67 -9.83
C PRO A 32 -15.97 7.38 -10.84
N LEU A 33 -16.26 6.10 -11.12
CA LEU A 33 -17.38 5.71 -11.98
C LEU A 33 -18.72 6.03 -11.31
N MET A 34 -18.83 5.72 -10.01
CA MET A 34 -20.00 6.06 -9.19
C MET A 34 -20.19 7.57 -9.11
N GLN A 35 -19.12 8.33 -8.85
CA GLN A 35 -19.18 9.79 -8.81
C GLN A 35 -19.69 10.37 -10.13
N ARG A 36 -19.19 9.87 -11.27
CA ARG A 36 -19.68 10.35 -12.57
C ARG A 36 -21.16 10.03 -12.80
N ARG A 37 -21.60 8.82 -12.45
CA ARG A 37 -23.03 8.46 -12.57
C ARG A 37 -23.90 9.38 -11.73
N PHE A 38 -23.47 9.65 -10.50
CA PHE A 38 -24.16 10.56 -9.61
C PHE A 38 -24.25 11.98 -10.22
N ASP A 39 -23.16 12.50 -10.76
CA ASP A 39 -23.13 13.81 -11.42
C ASP A 39 -24.05 13.86 -12.65
N ARG A 40 -24.03 12.82 -13.49
CA ARG A 40 -24.90 12.71 -14.68
C ARG A 40 -26.39 12.67 -14.30
N ARG A 41 -26.73 11.93 -13.23
CA ARG A 41 -28.12 11.88 -12.70
C ARG A 41 -28.60 13.25 -12.22
N ARG A 42 -27.69 14.12 -11.77
CA ARG A 42 -27.96 15.50 -11.37
C ARG A 42 -27.87 16.51 -12.53
N GLY A 43 -27.64 16.05 -13.76
CA GLY A 43 -27.52 16.90 -14.94
C GLY A 43 -26.21 17.69 -15.02
N LEU A 44 -25.17 17.31 -14.26
CA LEU A 44 -23.90 18.03 -14.22
C LEU A 44 -22.93 17.54 -15.32
N SER A 45 -22.30 18.50 -16.01
CA SER A 45 -21.25 18.22 -16.99
C SER A 45 -19.87 18.26 -16.33
N THR A 46 -19.55 17.25 -15.51
CA THR A 46 -18.25 17.13 -14.84
C THR A 46 -17.33 16.12 -15.52
N GLY A 47 -16.01 16.29 -15.36
CA GLY A 47 -15.00 15.27 -15.66
C GLY A 47 -14.35 14.72 -14.40
N GLY A 48 -13.69 13.57 -14.49
CA GLY A 48 -12.88 13.01 -13.41
C GLY A 48 -11.38 13.04 -13.74
N LEU A 49 -10.52 13.35 -12.76
CA LEU A 49 -9.07 13.18 -12.87
C LEU A 49 -8.57 12.33 -11.71
N VAL A 50 -7.94 11.19 -12.03
CA VAL A 50 -7.24 10.35 -11.05
C VAL A 50 -5.75 10.47 -11.31
N SER A 51 -4.99 10.89 -10.30
CA SER A 51 -3.53 11.05 -10.41
C SER A 51 -2.84 10.75 -9.07
N GLY A 52 -1.64 10.19 -9.11
CA GLY A 52 -0.93 9.78 -7.90
C GLY A 52 0.29 8.96 -8.21
N TYR A 53 0.95 8.44 -7.18
CA TYR A 53 2.09 7.54 -7.32
C TYR A 53 1.86 6.27 -6.52
N ARG A 54 2.14 5.12 -7.13
CA ARG A 54 1.90 3.79 -6.55
C ARG A 54 2.80 3.52 -5.34
N GLY A 55 2.21 2.96 -4.30
CA GLY A 55 2.93 2.37 -3.17
C GLY A 55 1.97 1.58 -2.29
N SER A 56 2.41 0.43 -1.76
CA SER A 56 1.59 -0.40 -0.86
C SER A 56 1.11 0.40 0.36
N PRO A 57 -0.16 0.36 0.77
CA PRO A 57 -1.19 -0.64 0.39
C PRO A 57 -1.96 -0.37 -0.90
N ILE A 58 -1.79 0.80 -1.53
CA ILE A 58 -2.46 1.19 -2.78
C ILE A 58 -1.64 0.86 -4.04
N GLY A 59 -0.61 0.02 -3.92
CA GLY A 59 0.39 -0.21 -4.99
C GLY A 59 -0.14 -0.90 -6.25
N ALA A 60 -1.31 -1.53 -6.17
CA ALA A 60 -1.98 -2.17 -7.31
C ALA A 60 -2.96 -1.24 -8.05
N TYR A 61 -3.17 -0.01 -7.57
CA TYR A 61 -4.24 0.86 -8.07
C TYR A 61 -4.06 1.23 -9.55
N ASP A 62 -2.87 1.71 -9.96
CA ASP A 62 -2.53 2.01 -11.37
C ASP A 62 -2.85 0.83 -12.29
N GLN A 63 -2.46 -0.38 -11.87
CA GLN A 63 -2.65 -1.58 -12.68
C GLN A 63 -4.13 -1.87 -12.89
N GLN A 64 -4.98 -1.63 -11.88
CA GLN A 64 -6.41 -1.83 -12.01
C GLN A 64 -7.09 -0.71 -12.81
N LEU A 65 -6.64 0.54 -12.66
CA LEU A 65 -7.11 1.65 -13.50
C LEU A 65 -6.80 1.41 -14.99
N TRP A 66 -5.58 0.97 -15.34
CA TRP A 66 -5.25 0.60 -16.73
C TRP A 66 -6.11 -0.55 -17.26
N LYS A 67 -6.39 -1.58 -16.44
CA LYS A 67 -7.31 -2.66 -16.84
C LYS A 67 -8.75 -2.16 -17.01
N ALA A 68 -9.13 -1.15 -16.25
CA ALA A 68 -10.46 -0.55 -16.26
C ALA A 68 -10.60 0.63 -17.23
N GLN A 69 -9.59 0.92 -18.06
CA GLN A 69 -9.56 2.10 -18.94
C GLN A 69 -10.84 2.29 -19.75
N LYS A 70 -11.38 1.19 -20.33
CA LYS A 70 -12.64 1.22 -21.10
C LYS A 70 -13.83 1.78 -20.30
N TYR A 71 -13.90 1.53 -18.99
CA TYR A 71 -14.98 2.03 -18.13
C TYR A 71 -14.74 3.48 -17.73
N LEU A 72 -13.48 3.85 -17.46
CA LEU A 72 -13.08 5.23 -17.15
C LEU A 72 -13.42 6.16 -18.31
N ASP A 73 -13.06 5.76 -19.54
CA ASP A 73 -13.34 6.53 -20.76
C ASP A 73 -14.86 6.72 -20.97
N ALA A 74 -15.66 5.68 -20.72
CA ALA A 74 -17.12 5.76 -20.81
C ALA A 74 -17.77 6.72 -19.78
N HIS A 75 -17.03 7.09 -18.73
CA HIS A 75 -17.45 7.97 -17.65
C HIS A 75 -16.67 9.29 -17.62
N ASP A 76 -16.00 9.69 -18.71
CA ASP A 76 -15.23 10.94 -18.77
C ASP A 76 -14.19 11.06 -17.63
N VAL A 77 -13.63 9.93 -17.18
CA VAL A 77 -12.61 9.88 -16.13
C VAL A 77 -11.25 9.67 -16.78
N ILE A 78 -10.36 10.65 -16.58
CA ILE A 78 -8.97 10.58 -17.03
C ILE A 78 -8.13 10.00 -15.91
N PHE A 79 -7.43 8.91 -16.19
CA PHE A 79 -6.35 8.42 -15.35
C PHE A 79 -5.01 8.93 -15.89
N GLN A 80 -4.30 9.72 -15.08
CA GLN A 80 -2.98 10.26 -15.38
C GLN A 80 -2.02 9.91 -14.22
N PRO A 81 -1.24 8.81 -14.31
CA PRO A 81 -0.27 8.50 -13.27
C PRO A 81 0.75 9.63 -13.14
N GLY A 82 1.06 10.01 -11.90
CA GLY A 82 2.03 11.05 -11.60
C GLY A 82 3.45 10.52 -11.69
N LEU A 83 4.42 11.40 -11.99
CA LEU A 83 5.84 11.03 -11.91
C LEU A 83 6.31 10.86 -10.46
N ASN A 84 5.76 11.68 -9.57
CA ASN A 84 5.84 11.58 -8.12
C ASN A 84 4.55 12.16 -7.53
N GLU A 85 4.38 12.03 -6.22
CA GLU A 85 3.16 12.41 -5.54
C GLU A 85 2.87 13.92 -5.56
N ASP A 86 3.92 14.73 -5.45
CA ASP A 86 3.86 16.20 -5.39
C ASP A 86 3.40 16.79 -6.74
N LEU A 87 3.93 16.27 -7.85
CA LEU A 87 3.49 16.64 -9.19
C LEU A 87 2.06 16.16 -9.50
N ALA A 88 1.65 15.00 -8.96
CA ALA A 88 0.27 14.54 -9.06
C ALA A 88 -0.70 15.44 -8.29
N ALA A 89 -0.33 15.86 -7.07
CA ALA A 89 -1.11 16.81 -6.28
C ALA A 89 -1.22 18.16 -7.01
N THR A 90 -0.12 18.63 -7.59
CA THR A 90 -0.09 19.87 -8.38
C THR A 90 -0.98 19.78 -9.63
N ALA A 91 -1.01 18.63 -10.32
CA ALA A 91 -1.91 18.41 -11.46
C ALA A 91 -3.39 18.51 -11.06
N LEU A 92 -3.76 17.94 -9.91
CA LEU A 92 -5.13 18.01 -9.38
C LEU A 92 -5.49 19.40 -8.89
N TRP A 93 -4.54 20.14 -8.32
CA TRP A 93 -4.71 21.56 -8.01
C TRP A 93 -5.01 22.37 -9.28
N GLY A 94 -4.25 22.15 -10.36
CA GLY A 94 -4.53 22.76 -11.66
C GLY A 94 -5.92 22.42 -12.21
N ALA A 95 -6.41 21.19 -12.01
CA ALA A 95 -7.76 20.78 -12.40
C ALA A 95 -8.86 21.54 -11.63
N GLN A 96 -8.60 21.95 -10.38
CA GLN A 96 -9.52 22.82 -9.63
C GLN A 96 -9.53 24.26 -10.15
N MET A 97 -8.48 24.68 -10.86
CA MET A 97 -8.34 25.98 -11.49
C MET A 97 -8.55 25.96 -13.01
N HIS A 98 -9.18 24.92 -13.55
CA HIS A 98 -9.27 24.70 -15.01
C HIS A 98 -9.83 25.90 -15.80
N LYS A 99 -10.72 26.72 -15.20
CA LYS A 99 -11.29 27.94 -15.82
C LYS A 99 -10.30 29.11 -15.90
N ALA A 100 -9.20 29.12 -15.12
CA ALA A 100 -8.14 30.14 -15.25
C ALA A 100 -7.40 30.06 -16.59
N PHE A 101 -7.42 28.90 -17.25
CA PHE A 101 -6.69 28.67 -18.50
C PHE A 101 -7.55 28.88 -19.77
N GLY A 102 -8.73 29.48 -19.63
CA GLY A 102 -9.65 29.80 -20.73
C GLY A 102 -10.97 29.00 -20.69
N PRO A 103 -11.72 28.94 -21.80
CA PRO A 103 -12.98 28.19 -21.87
C PRO A 103 -12.81 26.71 -21.53
N SER A 104 -13.66 26.20 -20.63
CA SER A 104 -13.65 24.79 -20.22
C SER A 104 -14.65 23.95 -21.01
N LYS A 105 -14.33 22.66 -21.20
CA LYS A 105 -15.25 21.65 -21.77
C LYS A 105 -16.25 21.09 -20.75
N VAL A 106 -15.97 21.27 -19.46
CA VAL A 106 -16.75 20.74 -18.33
C VAL A 106 -16.95 21.83 -17.28
N ASP A 107 -18.01 21.73 -16.50
CA ASP A 107 -18.36 22.70 -15.46
C ASP A 107 -17.44 22.60 -14.23
N GLY A 108 -16.86 21.42 -14.02
CA GLY A 108 -15.92 21.09 -12.95
C GLY A 108 -15.20 19.76 -13.19
N VAL A 109 -14.06 19.58 -12.51
CA VAL A 109 -13.29 18.33 -12.54
C VAL A 109 -13.16 17.81 -11.12
N PHE A 110 -13.78 16.67 -10.81
CA PHE A 110 -13.53 16.01 -9.52
C PHE A 110 -12.19 15.28 -9.57
N GLY A 111 -11.45 15.35 -8.49
CA GLY A 111 -10.09 14.85 -8.38
C GLY A 111 -9.98 13.69 -7.40
N ILE A 112 -9.19 12.68 -7.74
CA ILE A 112 -8.74 11.66 -6.80
C ILE A 112 -7.22 11.64 -6.82
N TRP A 113 -6.61 12.14 -5.74
CA TRP A 113 -5.18 11.99 -5.48
C TRP A 113 -4.93 10.66 -4.77
N TYR A 114 -3.80 9.99 -5.02
CA TYR A 114 -3.41 8.83 -4.23
C TYR A 114 -1.89 8.74 -4.01
N GLY A 115 -1.49 8.33 -2.82
CA GLY A 115 -0.09 8.09 -2.46
C GLY A 115 0.04 7.28 -1.19
N LYS A 116 1.15 6.54 -1.06
CA LYS A 116 1.51 5.92 0.23
C LYS A 116 1.85 7.03 1.25
N GLY A 117 1.84 6.71 2.54
CA GLY A 117 2.30 7.56 3.64
C GLY A 117 3.45 8.53 3.31
N PRO A 118 4.65 8.07 2.92
CA PRO A 118 5.76 8.97 2.57
C PRO A 118 5.50 9.89 1.37
N GLY A 119 4.58 9.52 0.48
CA GLY A 119 4.11 10.36 -0.61
C GLY A 119 3.24 11.52 -0.12
N VAL A 120 2.51 11.33 0.99
CA VAL A 120 1.82 12.40 1.71
C VAL A 120 2.84 13.36 2.32
N ASP A 121 3.90 12.85 2.97
CA ASP A 121 4.98 13.69 3.52
C ASP A 121 5.62 14.57 2.43
N ARG A 122 5.93 13.95 1.29
CA ARG A 122 6.57 14.61 0.14
C ARG A 122 5.70 15.73 -0.44
N SER A 123 4.38 15.57 -0.42
CA SER A 123 3.43 16.47 -1.07
C SER A 123 2.91 17.57 -0.13
N GLY A 124 3.47 17.71 1.07
CA GLY A 124 2.98 18.65 2.08
C GLY A 124 2.91 20.10 1.60
N ASP A 125 3.85 20.54 0.75
CA ASP A 125 3.82 21.88 0.16
C ASP A 125 2.70 22.04 -0.88
N ALA A 126 2.59 21.12 -1.84
CA ALA A 126 1.50 21.12 -2.81
C ALA A 126 0.12 21.06 -2.12
N PHE A 127 -0.03 20.24 -1.08
CA PHE A 127 -1.28 20.16 -0.31
C PHE A 127 -1.63 21.46 0.40
N ARG A 128 -0.66 22.11 1.04
CA ARG A 128 -0.88 23.40 1.71
C ARG A 128 -1.34 24.46 0.71
N ASN A 129 -0.65 24.59 -0.42
CA ASN A 129 -1.00 25.58 -1.44
C ASN A 129 -2.35 25.28 -2.09
N ALA A 130 -2.59 24.03 -2.49
CA ALA A 130 -3.83 23.62 -3.14
C ALA A 130 -5.05 23.81 -2.22
N ASN A 131 -4.92 23.44 -0.95
CA ASN A 131 -6.02 23.56 0.01
C ASN A 131 -6.22 25.03 0.46
N MET A 132 -5.14 25.81 0.57
CA MET A 132 -5.21 27.26 0.82
C MET A 132 -6.00 28.00 -0.27
N ILE A 133 -5.84 27.60 -1.54
CA ILE A 133 -6.55 28.21 -2.67
C ILE A 133 -7.97 27.67 -2.81
N GLY A 134 -8.18 26.39 -2.47
CA GLY A 134 -9.48 25.74 -2.45
C GLY A 134 -9.85 25.04 -3.76
N THR A 135 -11.00 24.36 -3.74
CA THR A 135 -11.50 23.55 -4.87
C THR A 135 -12.51 24.31 -5.72
N SER A 136 -12.76 23.87 -6.96
CA SER A 136 -13.87 24.37 -7.78
C SER A 136 -15.21 23.87 -7.26
N ALA A 137 -16.28 24.68 -7.37
CA ALA A 137 -17.63 24.36 -6.87
C ALA A 137 -18.20 23.02 -7.37
N LEU A 138 -17.97 22.68 -8.65
CA LEU A 138 -18.34 21.39 -9.25
C LEU A 138 -17.15 20.43 -9.42
N GLY A 139 -16.01 20.76 -8.81
CA GLY A 139 -14.81 19.93 -8.80
C GLY A 139 -14.79 19.03 -7.57
N GLY A 140 -13.99 19.42 -6.57
CA GLY A 140 -13.75 18.66 -5.34
C GLY A 140 -12.59 17.68 -5.51
N VAL A 141 -11.83 17.42 -4.44
CA VAL A 141 -10.67 16.53 -4.45
C VAL A 141 -10.68 15.61 -3.24
N LEU A 142 -10.57 14.30 -3.50
CA LEU A 142 -10.35 13.26 -2.51
C LEU A 142 -8.88 12.80 -2.54
N ALA A 143 -8.15 13.01 -1.46
CA ALA A 143 -6.76 12.60 -1.31
C ALA A 143 -6.64 11.28 -0.53
N ILE A 144 -6.36 10.18 -1.22
CA ILE A 144 -6.22 8.86 -0.63
C ILE A 144 -4.80 8.67 -0.10
N GLY A 145 -4.65 8.68 1.23
CA GLY A 145 -3.40 8.34 1.90
C GLY A 145 -3.36 6.86 2.27
N GLY A 146 -2.38 6.10 1.78
CA GLY A 146 -2.20 4.69 2.11
C GLY A 146 -1.20 4.48 3.25
N ASP A 147 -1.69 4.17 4.45
CA ASP A 147 -0.87 3.92 5.64
C ASP A 147 -0.58 2.43 5.86
N ASP A 148 0.63 2.17 6.38
CA ASP A 148 1.13 0.83 6.72
C ASP A 148 1.62 0.88 8.17
N HIS A 149 0.71 0.65 9.11
CA HIS A 149 0.97 0.77 10.54
C HIS A 149 1.93 -0.30 11.07
N ALA A 150 1.98 -1.46 10.41
CA ALA A 150 2.84 -2.58 10.79
C ALA A 150 4.17 -2.62 10.01
N ALA A 151 4.40 -1.67 9.11
CA ALA A 151 5.56 -1.61 8.23
C ALA A 151 5.81 -2.92 7.44
N GLN A 152 4.74 -3.58 6.98
CA GLN A 152 4.87 -4.83 6.24
C GLN A 152 5.55 -4.65 4.88
N SER A 153 5.40 -3.46 4.31
CA SER A 153 5.92 -3.05 3.01
C SER A 153 6.60 -1.68 3.05
N SER A 154 6.77 -1.13 4.25
CA SER A 154 7.39 0.18 4.52
C SER A 154 8.69 0.00 5.26
N MET A 155 9.57 1.00 5.19
CA MET A 155 10.78 0.99 6.04
C MET A 155 10.44 1.17 7.51
N PHE A 156 9.44 2.01 7.81
CA PHE A 156 8.99 2.32 9.16
C PHE A 156 7.46 2.42 9.21
N PRO A 157 6.84 2.18 10.38
CA PRO A 157 5.42 2.43 10.58
C PRO A 157 5.06 3.89 10.27
N HIS A 158 4.07 4.11 9.41
CA HIS A 158 3.66 5.46 8.99
C HIS A 158 2.28 5.86 9.53
N GLN A 159 2.02 7.16 9.67
CA GLN A 159 0.70 7.73 9.98
C GLN A 159 0.53 9.09 9.30
N THR A 160 -0.46 9.22 8.43
CA THR A 160 -0.67 10.42 7.58
C THR A 160 -1.47 11.55 8.21
N ASP A 161 -2.23 11.29 9.29
CA ASP A 161 -3.19 12.25 9.86
C ASP A 161 -2.56 13.61 10.17
N GLY A 162 -1.39 13.62 10.79
CA GLY A 162 -0.71 14.85 11.20
C GLY A 162 -0.29 15.75 10.03
N ILE A 163 0.04 15.16 8.87
CA ILE A 163 0.40 15.94 7.67
C ILE A 163 -0.84 16.58 7.06
N PHE A 164 -1.93 15.82 6.90
CA PHE A 164 -3.20 16.36 6.41
C PHE A 164 -3.75 17.44 7.34
N GLN A 165 -3.70 17.22 8.66
CA GLN A 165 -4.03 18.25 9.65
C GLN A 165 -3.17 19.50 9.49
N SER A 166 -1.85 19.36 9.29
CA SER A 166 -0.96 20.51 9.08
C SER A 166 -1.23 21.28 7.78
N ALA A 167 -1.83 20.62 6.79
CA ALA A 167 -2.27 21.20 5.53
C ALA A 167 -3.74 21.68 5.57
N HIS A 168 -4.39 21.56 6.73
CA HIS A 168 -5.80 21.87 6.95
C HIS A 168 -6.78 21.06 6.09
N ILE A 169 -6.45 19.80 5.78
CA ILE A 169 -7.27 18.90 4.97
C ILE A 169 -8.08 17.98 5.90
N PRO A 170 -9.44 18.04 5.90
CA PRO A 170 -10.28 17.09 6.62
C PRO A 170 -9.95 15.63 6.28
N VAL A 171 -9.99 14.72 7.26
CA VAL A 171 -9.53 13.33 7.15
C VAL A 171 -10.67 12.36 7.46
N LEU A 172 -11.04 11.56 6.47
CA LEU A 172 -12.01 10.47 6.58
C LEU A 172 -11.30 9.12 6.84
N GLN A 173 -11.92 8.24 7.62
CA GLN A 173 -11.37 6.96 8.11
C GLN A 173 -12.31 5.79 7.76
N PRO A 174 -12.19 5.20 6.56
CA PRO A 174 -12.92 4.00 6.22
C PRO A 174 -12.58 2.84 7.16
N THR A 175 -13.61 2.10 7.57
CA THR A 175 -13.45 0.93 8.46
C THR A 175 -13.39 -0.39 7.69
N ASP A 176 -13.95 -0.43 6.48
CA ASP A 176 -14.01 -1.59 5.60
C ASP A 176 -14.04 -1.19 4.10
N VAL A 177 -14.13 -2.19 3.21
CA VAL A 177 -14.15 -2.00 1.75
C VAL A 177 -15.37 -1.20 1.28
N SER A 178 -16.52 -1.33 1.95
CA SER A 178 -17.74 -0.59 1.60
C SER A 178 -17.59 0.89 1.94
N ASP A 179 -16.96 1.21 3.07
CA ASP A 179 -16.69 2.58 3.48
C ASP A 179 -15.83 3.36 2.46
N ILE A 180 -14.99 2.70 1.67
CA ILE A 180 -14.27 3.35 0.55
C ILE A 180 -15.25 4.02 -0.42
N LEU A 181 -16.39 3.37 -0.71
CA LEU A 181 -17.38 3.89 -1.65
C LEU A 181 -18.25 4.96 -0.99
N THR A 182 -18.78 4.68 0.20
CA THR A 182 -19.70 5.61 0.89
C THR A 182 -18.98 6.87 1.37
N LEU A 183 -17.85 6.73 2.07
CA LEU A 183 -17.04 7.87 2.52
C LEU A 183 -16.28 8.52 1.37
N GLY A 184 -15.94 7.78 0.30
CA GLY A 184 -15.35 8.38 -0.89
C GLY A 184 -16.30 9.35 -1.60
N MET A 185 -17.56 8.94 -1.80
CA MET A 185 -18.61 9.82 -2.36
C MET A 185 -18.90 11.00 -1.42
N ALA A 186 -18.98 10.75 -0.11
CA ALA A 186 -19.15 11.80 0.90
C ALA A 186 -17.98 12.79 0.91
N GLY A 187 -16.74 12.32 0.75
CA GLY A 187 -15.55 13.17 0.74
C GLY A 187 -15.49 14.09 -0.48
N ILE A 188 -15.88 13.61 -1.67
CA ILE A 188 -15.99 14.47 -2.86
C ILE A 188 -17.11 15.50 -2.67
N ALA A 189 -18.26 15.10 -2.12
CA ALA A 189 -19.37 16.00 -1.85
C ALA A 189 -19.01 17.08 -0.80
N MET A 190 -18.36 16.69 0.30
CA MET A 190 -17.82 17.60 1.32
C MET A 190 -16.81 18.56 0.70
N SER A 191 -15.89 18.06 -0.13
CA SER A 191 -14.87 18.87 -0.78
C SER A 191 -15.46 19.93 -1.72
N ARG A 192 -16.54 19.60 -2.44
CA ARG A 192 -17.29 20.55 -3.26
C ARG A 192 -17.96 21.63 -2.41
N PHE A 193 -18.64 21.20 -1.34
CA PHE A 193 -19.36 22.10 -0.45
C PHE A 193 -18.42 23.05 0.30
N ALA A 194 -17.42 22.50 1.00
CA ALA A 194 -16.56 23.24 1.90
C ALA A 194 -15.42 23.99 1.18
N GLY A 195 -15.17 23.74 -0.11
CA GLY A 195 -14.06 24.36 -0.82
C GLY A 195 -12.68 23.88 -0.36
N THR A 196 -12.59 22.82 0.45
CA THR A 196 -11.35 22.18 0.90
C THR A 196 -11.06 20.92 0.09
N TRP A 197 -9.81 20.49 0.04
CA TRP A 197 -9.51 19.08 -0.24
C TRP A 197 -10.01 18.23 0.92
N VAL A 198 -10.32 16.96 0.69
CA VAL A 198 -10.67 16.00 1.75
C VAL A 198 -9.78 14.77 1.59
N ALA A 199 -9.15 14.34 2.67
CA ALA A 199 -8.35 13.13 2.69
C ALA A 199 -9.20 11.92 3.08
N MET A 200 -8.85 10.76 2.54
CA MET A 200 -9.33 9.46 3.00
C MET A 200 -8.11 8.63 3.39
N LYS A 201 -7.90 8.45 4.69
CA LYS A 201 -6.80 7.64 5.21
C LYS A 201 -7.21 6.17 5.14
N THR A 202 -6.52 5.44 4.29
CA THR A 202 -6.73 4.01 4.10
C THR A 202 -5.54 3.23 4.66
N ILE A 203 -5.75 1.97 5.01
CA ILE A 203 -4.69 1.07 5.49
C ILE A 203 -4.75 -0.27 4.76
N ALA A 204 -3.73 -1.11 4.96
CA ALA A 204 -3.63 -2.44 4.34
C ALA A 204 -4.91 -3.28 4.53
N GLU A 205 -5.47 -3.32 5.74
CA GLU A 205 -6.67 -4.10 6.06
C GLU A 205 -7.93 -3.64 5.30
N VAL A 206 -7.97 -2.40 4.84
CA VAL A 206 -9.09 -1.86 4.09
C VAL A 206 -8.86 -2.01 2.59
N VAL A 207 -7.63 -1.76 2.11
CA VAL A 207 -7.33 -1.69 0.68
C VAL A 207 -6.89 -3.03 0.08
N GLU A 208 -6.08 -3.79 0.84
CA GLU A 208 -5.55 -5.10 0.44
C GLU A 208 -6.46 -6.26 0.87
N SER A 209 -7.64 -5.95 1.43
CA SER A 209 -8.69 -6.92 1.67
C SER A 209 -9.72 -6.97 0.54
N ALA A 210 -10.42 -8.09 0.44
CA ALA A 210 -11.66 -8.27 -0.30
C ALA A 210 -12.79 -8.61 0.66
N ALA A 211 -13.99 -8.13 0.39
CA ALA A 211 -15.15 -8.39 1.22
C ALA A 211 -16.41 -8.58 0.37
N SER A 212 -17.33 -9.40 0.89
CA SER A 212 -18.70 -9.49 0.41
C SER A 212 -19.58 -8.44 1.11
N PHE A 213 -20.26 -7.58 0.35
CA PHE A 213 -21.18 -6.56 0.88
C PHE A 213 -22.23 -6.17 -0.16
N ALA A 214 -23.28 -5.47 0.25
CA ALA A 214 -24.25 -4.88 -0.68
C ALA A 214 -23.73 -3.54 -1.20
N LEU A 215 -23.82 -3.30 -2.51
CA LEU A 215 -23.45 -2.00 -3.08
C LEU A 215 -24.22 -0.87 -2.39
N PRO A 216 -23.55 0.23 -2.01
CA PRO A 216 -24.21 1.37 -1.41
C PRO A 216 -25.09 2.09 -2.44
N ASP A 217 -25.99 2.93 -1.93
CA ASP A 217 -26.90 3.74 -2.75
C ASP A 217 -26.12 4.50 -3.85
N PRO A 218 -26.46 4.32 -5.14
CA PRO A 218 -25.81 5.02 -6.24
C PRO A 218 -26.20 6.51 -6.35
N ALA A 219 -27.17 7.00 -5.58
CA ALA A 219 -27.58 8.40 -5.56
C ALA A 219 -27.80 8.95 -4.13
N PRO A 220 -26.74 9.05 -3.31
CA PRO A 220 -26.85 9.55 -1.95
C PRO A 220 -27.36 11.00 -1.93
N ASP A 221 -28.31 11.28 -1.04
CA ASP A 221 -28.84 12.63 -0.82
C ASP A 221 -28.01 13.36 0.25
N PHE A 222 -27.03 14.15 -0.20
CA PHE A 222 -26.18 14.92 0.70
C PHE A 222 -26.77 16.31 0.98
N ALA A 223 -26.99 16.62 2.26
CA ALA A 223 -27.38 17.94 2.72
C ALA A 223 -26.30 18.99 2.39
N SER A 224 -26.76 20.20 2.04
CA SER A 224 -25.92 21.37 1.77
C SER A 224 -26.41 22.55 2.63
N PRO A 225 -25.91 22.71 3.86
CA PRO A 225 -26.36 23.77 4.79
C PRO A 225 -26.03 25.16 4.25
N ALA A 226 -27.03 25.86 3.70
CA ALA A 226 -26.84 27.14 3.01
C ALA A 226 -26.38 28.27 3.95
N GLU A 227 -26.71 28.17 5.24
CA GLU A 227 -26.31 29.11 6.29
C GLU A 227 -24.79 29.15 6.55
N LEU A 228 -24.06 28.12 6.11
CA LEU A 228 -22.60 28.06 6.22
C LEU A 228 -21.89 28.61 4.98
N VAL A 229 -22.63 28.98 3.94
CA VAL A 229 -22.07 29.49 2.68
C VAL A 229 -22.07 31.02 2.71
N PRO A 230 -20.91 31.69 2.78
CA PRO A 230 -20.84 33.13 2.73
C PRO A 230 -21.24 33.66 1.34
N PRO A 231 -21.60 34.96 1.19
CA PRO A 231 -22.06 35.52 -0.08
C PRO A 231 -21.07 35.38 -1.24
N HIS A 232 -19.76 35.38 -0.96
CA HIS A 232 -18.69 35.16 -1.94
C HIS A 232 -18.41 33.69 -2.26
N GLY A 233 -19.09 32.76 -1.59
CA GLY A 233 -18.90 31.32 -1.73
C GLY A 233 -17.67 30.77 -1.00
N LEU A 234 -17.57 29.44 -0.94
CA LEU A 234 -16.47 28.74 -0.24
C LEU A 234 -15.33 28.31 -1.18
N ASN A 235 -15.60 28.22 -2.48
CA ASN A 235 -14.72 27.62 -3.47
C ASN A 235 -13.64 28.59 -3.97
N TRP A 236 -12.74 28.08 -4.82
CA TRP A 236 -11.67 28.85 -5.44
C TRP A 236 -12.20 30.13 -6.10
N ASP A 237 -11.64 31.27 -5.67
CA ASP A 237 -12.02 32.61 -6.11
C ASP A 237 -10.84 33.28 -6.84
N PRO A 238 -10.93 33.49 -8.16
CA PRO A 238 -9.89 34.14 -8.94
C PRO A 238 -9.80 35.66 -8.71
N ALA A 239 -10.74 36.27 -7.95
CA ALA A 239 -10.72 37.69 -7.68
C ALA A 239 -9.76 38.08 -6.54
N ILE A 240 -9.37 37.14 -5.68
CA ILE A 240 -8.38 37.37 -4.62
C ILE A 240 -7.00 37.58 -5.25
N GLN A 241 -6.36 38.70 -4.95
CA GLN A 241 -5.09 39.10 -5.56
C GLN A 241 -3.88 38.64 -4.73
N TRP A 242 -3.19 37.61 -5.22
CA TRP A 242 -1.87 37.25 -4.70
C TRP A 242 -0.77 38.19 -5.26
N PRO A 243 0.17 38.71 -4.44
CA PRO A 243 0.40 38.44 -3.02
C PRO A 243 -0.25 39.46 -2.05
N ALA A 244 -1.03 40.43 -2.54
CA ALA A 244 -1.59 41.53 -1.76
C ALA A 244 -2.59 41.05 -0.69
N GLU A 245 -3.39 40.04 -1.01
CA GLU A 245 -4.49 39.52 -0.19
C GLU A 245 -4.19 38.11 0.38
N ARG A 246 -2.92 37.79 0.63
CA ARG A 246 -2.53 36.47 1.17
C ARG A 246 -3.24 36.09 2.48
N ALA A 247 -3.53 37.07 3.32
CA ALA A 247 -4.26 36.87 4.58
C ALA A 247 -5.72 36.47 4.34
N GLU A 248 -6.33 36.87 3.22
CA GLU A 248 -7.70 36.52 2.90
C GLU A 248 -7.83 35.03 2.56
N TYR A 249 -6.86 34.44 1.86
CA TYR A 249 -6.84 33.00 1.63
C TYR A 249 -6.82 32.21 2.95
N GLU A 250 -5.95 32.62 3.89
CA GLU A 250 -5.81 32.01 5.22
C GLU A 250 -7.09 32.17 6.04
N ARG A 251 -7.66 33.39 6.05
CA ARG A 251 -8.93 33.69 6.74
C ARG A 251 -10.05 32.81 6.20
N ARG A 252 -10.25 32.72 4.88
CA ARG A 252 -11.29 31.86 4.28
C ARG A 252 -11.08 30.38 4.62
N LEU A 253 -9.83 29.90 4.68
CA LEU A 253 -9.58 28.51 5.04
C LEU A 253 -9.96 28.22 6.51
N SER A 254 -9.48 29.07 7.42
CA SER A 254 -9.60 28.86 8.87
C SER A 254 -10.98 29.21 9.42
N GLU A 255 -11.57 30.32 8.98
CA GLU A 255 -12.81 30.88 9.56
C GLU A 255 -14.08 30.45 8.80
N GLU A 256 -13.97 30.01 7.55
CA GLU A 256 -15.14 29.68 6.71
C GLU A 256 -15.15 28.21 6.28
N ARG A 257 -14.09 27.76 5.57
CA ARG A 257 -14.06 26.44 4.92
C ARG A 257 -13.94 25.27 5.89
N LEU A 258 -13.06 25.34 6.89
CA LEU A 258 -12.96 24.30 7.92
C LEU A 258 -14.25 24.17 8.76
N PRO A 259 -14.85 25.27 9.26
CA PRO A 259 -16.17 25.21 9.89
C PRO A 259 -17.26 24.66 8.97
N ALA A 260 -17.24 25.01 7.68
CA ALA A 260 -18.18 24.46 6.70
C ALA A 260 -18.01 22.93 6.53
N ALA A 261 -16.78 22.40 6.53
CA ALA A 261 -16.54 20.95 6.49
C ALA A 261 -17.13 20.24 7.74
N ILE A 262 -16.95 20.82 8.93
CA ILE A 262 -17.57 20.30 10.18
C ILE A 262 -19.09 20.34 10.06
N GLY A 263 -19.67 21.48 9.69
CA GLY A 263 -21.12 21.63 9.59
C GLY A 263 -21.74 20.70 8.54
N TRP A 264 -21.04 20.48 7.42
CA TRP A 264 -21.44 19.49 6.42
C TRP A 264 -21.43 18.07 6.99
N ALA A 265 -20.38 17.68 7.71
CA ALA A 265 -20.29 16.37 8.35
C ALA A 265 -21.40 16.13 9.37
N VAL A 266 -21.75 17.15 10.16
CA VAL A 266 -22.86 17.11 11.12
C VAL A 266 -24.21 16.95 10.40
N ALA A 267 -24.46 17.78 9.38
CA ALA A 267 -25.71 17.75 8.63
C ALA A 267 -25.95 16.40 7.92
N ASN A 268 -24.87 15.76 7.47
CA ASN A 268 -24.90 14.48 6.76
C ASN A 268 -24.71 13.26 7.66
N ARG A 269 -24.49 13.45 8.97
CA ARG A 269 -24.34 12.37 9.98
C ARG A 269 -23.36 11.27 9.55
N ILE A 270 -22.20 11.66 9.03
CA ILE A 270 -21.19 10.71 8.57
C ILE A 270 -20.60 9.90 9.73
N ASP A 271 -20.51 10.49 10.92
CA ASP A 271 -20.20 9.78 12.16
C ASP A 271 -21.45 9.04 12.66
N THR A 272 -21.29 7.78 13.06
CA THR A 272 -22.40 6.85 13.29
C THR A 272 -22.45 6.38 14.74
N PRO A 273 -23.54 6.65 15.49
CA PRO A 273 -23.85 5.92 16.73
C PRO A 273 -24.15 4.45 16.40
N ILE A 274 -23.43 3.52 17.01
CA ILE A 274 -23.56 2.08 16.76
C ILE A 274 -24.48 1.44 17.79
N PHE A 275 -24.23 1.71 19.07
CA PHE A 275 -25.05 1.24 20.19
C PHE A 275 -25.13 2.33 21.26
N ALA A 276 -26.30 2.53 21.86
CA ALA A 276 -26.52 3.56 22.86
C ALA A 276 -27.24 2.99 24.09
N ALA A 277 -26.47 2.71 25.14
CA ALA A 277 -27.06 2.28 26.41
C ALA A 277 -27.91 3.38 27.04
N ARG A 278 -28.99 2.99 27.73
CA ARG A 278 -29.82 3.95 28.49
C ARG A 278 -29.04 4.59 29.64
N ALA A 279 -28.29 3.77 30.38
CA ALA A 279 -27.40 4.21 31.44
C ALA A 279 -25.96 4.22 30.96
N LYS A 280 -25.53 5.34 30.35
CA LYS A 280 -24.18 5.47 29.77
C LYS A 280 -23.14 5.51 30.88
N ARG A 281 -22.39 4.42 31.05
CA ARG A 281 -21.24 4.35 31.95
C ARG A 281 -19.96 4.56 31.15
N LEU A 282 -19.81 3.80 30.06
CA LEU A 282 -18.65 3.82 29.19
C LEU A 282 -19.07 4.11 27.75
N CYS A 283 -18.60 5.23 27.19
CA CYS A 283 -18.76 5.55 25.78
C CYS A 283 -17.47 5.25 25.02
N VAL A 284 -17.47 4.24 24.17
CA VAL A 284 -16.33 3.88 23.33
C VAL A 284 -16.42 4.66 22.01
N VAL A 285 -15.38 5.43 21.71
CA VAL A 285 -15.22 6.12 20.44
C VAL A 285 -14.25 5.32 19.59
N THR A 286 -14.67 4.91 18.39
CA THR A 286 -13.88 4.06 17.50
C THR A 286 -13.59 4.77 16.18
N VAL A 287 -12.40 4.53 15.60
CA VAL A 287 -11.92 5.22 14.38
C VAL A 287 -11.31 4.24 13.38
N GLY A 288 -11.76 4.26 12.12
CA GLY A 288 -11.17 3.43 11.06
C GLY A 288 -11.16 1.94 11.41
N LYS A 289 -10.06 1.24 11.13
CA LYS A 289 -9.88 -0.19 11.48
C LYS A 289 -10.11 -0.51 12.95
N ALA A 290 -9.81 0.42 13.86
CA ALA A 290 -9.97 0.21 15.28
C ALA A 290 -11.44 -0.07 15.66
N HIS A 291 -12.40 0.39 14.84
CA HIS A 291 -13.80 0.01 14.93
C HIS A 291 -14.00 -1.50 14.76
N GLN A 292 -13.43 -2.08 13.70
CA GLN A 292 -13.55 -3.50 13.41
C GLN A 292 -12.88 -4.38 14.49
N ASP A 293 -11.74 -3.95 15.02
CA ASP A 293 -11.07 -4.68 16.11
C ASP A 293 -11.89 -4.61 17.41
N PHE A 294 -12.54 -3.48 17.69
CA PHE A 294 -13.43 -3.34 18.83
C PHE A 294 -14.68 -4.21 18.68
N MET A 295 -15.34 -4.21 17.52
CA MET A 295 -16.51 -5.07 17.29
C MET A 295 -16.14 -6.56 17.35
N GLN A 296 -14.97 -6.95 16.85
CA GLN A 296 -14.45 -8.32 17.01
C GLN A 296 -14.18 -8.66 18.49
N ALA A 297 -13.69 -7.71 19.28
CA ALA A 297 -13.47 -7.90 20.71
C ALA A 297 -14.80 -8.15 21.45
N LEU A 298 -15.87 -7.42 21.08
CA LEU A 298 -17.21 -7.65 21.62
C LEU A 298 -17.73 -9.04 21.25
N GLU A 299 -17.62 -9.45 19.98
CA GLU A 299 -18.04 -10.77 19.51
C GLU A 299 -17.29 -11.89 20.27
N ASN A 300 -15.97 -11.77 20.40
CA ASN A 300 -15.16 -12.75 21.14
C ASN A 300 -15.59 -12.86 22.61
N LEU A 301 -15.94 -11.73 23.23
CA LEU A 301 -16.45 -11.67 24.61
C LEU A 301 -17.93 -12.05 24.73
N GLY A 302 -18.61 -12.38 23.62
CA GLY A 302 -20.04 -12.67 23.59
C GLY A 302 -20.89 -11.49 24.05
N VAL A 303 -20.48 -10.26 23.74
CA VAL A 303 -21.22 -9.04 24.07
C VAL A 303 -22.13 -8.68 22.90
N GLY A 304 -23.42 -8.98 23.04
CA GLY A 304 -24.47 -8.46 22.17
C GLY A 304 -25.04 -7.14 22.69
N GLU A 305 -26.16 -6.70 22.11
CA GLU A 305 -26.85 -5.48 22.52
C GLU A 305 -27.34 -5.54 23.97
N ASP A 306 -27.86 -6.70 24.41
CA ASP A 306 -28.35 -6.89 25.78
C ASP A 306 -27.23 -6.82 26.81
N GLU A 307 -26.09 -7.48 26.55
CA GLU A 307 -24.91 -7.36 27.40
C GLU A 307 -24.36 -5.93 27.40
N ALA A 308 -24.32 -5.26 26.24
CA ALA A 308 -23.87 -3.88 26.13
C ALA A 308 -24.77 -2.93 26.94
N GLU A 309 -26.09 -3.12 26.94
CA GLU A 309 -27.03 -2.37 27.78
C GLU A 309 -26.75 -2.61 29.27
N ALA A 310 -26.58 -3.88 29.67
CA ALA A 310 -26.29 -4.23 31.07
C ALA A 310 -24.95 -3.64 31.56
N LEU A 311 -23.96 -3.52 30.67
CA LEU A 311 -22.67 -2.89 30.94
C LEU A 311 -22.74 -1.36 30.97
N GLY A 312 -23.81 -0.75 30.45
CA GLY A 312 -23.88 0.68 30.20
C GLY A 312 -22.89 1.14 29.13
N LEU A 313 -22.57 0.26 28.18
CA LEU A 313 -21.64 0.50 27.08
C LEU A 313 -22.32 1.32 25.98
N SER A 314 -21.65 2.26 25.35
CA SER A 314 -22.15 2.94 24.15
C SER A 314 -21.02 3.04 23.15
N VAL A 315 -21.33 2.99 21.86
CA VAL A 315 -20.31 2.90 20.80
C VAL A 315 -20.60 3.96 19.75
N TYR A 316 -19.61 4.81 19.48
CA TYR A 316 -19.66 5.87 18.48
C TYR A 316 -18.54 5.65 17.46
N LYS A 317 -18.90 5.54 16.18
CA LYS A 317 -17.96 5.37 15.07
C LYS A 317 -17.69 6.71 14.41
N VAL A 318 -16.46 7.20 14.52
CA VAL A 318 -16.01 8.44 13.87
C VAL A 318 -15.58 8.12 12.44
N ALA A 319 -16.22 8.77 11.47
CA ALA A 319 -15.84 8.74 10.07
C ALA A 319 -14.87 9.87 9.74
N MET A 320 -15.04 11.08 10.29
CA MET A 320 -14.11 12.20 10.09
C MET A 320 -13.24 12.43 11.34
N SER A 321 -12.00 11.92 11.32
CA SER A 321 -11.10 12.02 12.47
C SER A 321 -10.51 13.41 12.66
N TRP A 322 -10.47 14.24 11.62
CA TRP A 322 -10.02 15.63 11.73
C TRP A 322 -10.67 16.50 10.64
N PRO A 323 -11.04 17.76 10.90
CA PRO A 323 -11.31 18.29 12.24
C PRO A 323 -12.52 17.58 12.84
N LEU A 324 -12.45 17.17 14.11
CA LEU A 324 -13.50 16.39 14.75
C LEU A 324 -14.80 17.19 14.88
N ALA A 325 -15.92 16.59 14.47
CA ALA A 325 -17.26 17.07 14.78
C ALA A 325 -17.60 16.76 16.26
N ALA A 326 -16.97 17.48 17.18
CA ALA A 326 -16.98 17.13 18.60
C ALA A 326 -18.37 17.26 19.25
N ASP A 327 -19.20 18.23 18.85
CA ASP A 327 -20.48 18.49 19.51
C ASP A 327 -21.48 17.33 19.45
N PRO A 328 -21.77 16.71 18.28
CA PRO A 328 -22.59 15.51 18.22
C PRO A 328 -22.05 14.34 19.06
N LEU A 329 -20.74 14.11 19.05
CA LEU A 329 -20.09 13.08 19.85
C LEU A 329 -20.27 13.35 21.35
N LEU A 330 -20.03 14.57 21.80
CA LEU A 330 -20.18 14.96 23.21
C LEU A 330 -21.64 14.96 23.64
N ALA A 331 -22.58 15.30 22.75
CA ALA A 331 -24.01 15.13 22.99
C ALA A 331 -24.39 13.65 23.12
N PHE A 332 -23.79 12.78 22.30
CA PHE A 332 -23.96 11.33 22.40
C PHE A 332 -23.37 10.77 23.70
N ALA A 333 -22.17 11.23 24.10
CA ALA A 333 -21.50 10.80 25.33
C ALA A 333 -22.00 11.53 26.59
N LYS A 334 -23.04 12.36 26.48
CA LYS A 334 -23.61 13.09 27.60
C LYS A 334 -23.93 12.14 28.75
N ASP A 335 -23.54 12.55 29.96
CA ASP A 335 -23.71 11.83 31.21
C ASP A 335 -22.85 10.56 31.39
N ALA A 336 -22.02 10.18 30.41
CA ALA A 336 -21.04 9.10 30.56
C ALA A 336 -20.05 9.37 31.70
N ASP A 337 -19.60 8.30 32.38
CA ASP A 337 -18.50 8.40 33.36
C ASP A 337 -17.15 8.50 32.65
N GLU A 338 -17.03 7.79 31.52
CA GLU A 338 -15.79 7.67 30.76
C GLU A 338 -16.05 7.61 29.25
N ILE A 339 -15.18 8.26 28.48
CA ILE A 339 -14.99 8.02 27.05
C ILE A 339 -13.68 7.25 26.87
N PHE A 340 -13.77 6.08 26.25
CA PHE A 340 -12.60 5.27 25.86
C PHE A 340 -12.40 5.34 24.36
N VAL A 341 -11.29 5.93 23.92
CA VAL A 341 -10.98 6.14 22.51
C VAL A 341 -10.12 4.98 21.99
N VAL A 342 -10.64 4.30 20.98
CA VAL A 342 -10.03 3.17 20.29
C VAL A 342 -9.71 3.63 18.87
N GLU A 343 -8.49 4.15 18.71
CA GLU A 343 -7.96 4.65 17.43
C GLU A 343 -6.55 4.12 17.18
N GLU A 344 -6.14 4.07 15.92
CA GLU A 344 -4.88 3.44 15.51
C GLU A 344 -3.69 4.43 15.45
N LYS A 345 -2.52 3.92 15.85
CA LYS A 345 -1.26 4.64 16.10
C LYS A 345 -1.36 5.80 17.10
N ALA A 346 -1.29 7.06 16.68
CA ALA A 346 -1.25 8.23 17.57
C ALA A 346 -2.66 8.72 17.98
N PRO A 347 -2.81 9.41 19.13
CA PRO A 347 -4.10 9.86 19.67
C PRO A 347 -4.68 11.11 18.97
N ILE A 348 -5.17 10.99 17.73
CA ILE A 348 -5.70 12.14 16.96
C ILE A 348 -7.09 12.56 17.46
N VAL A 349 -8.00 11.61 17.63
CA VAL A 349 -9.38 11.88 18.10
C VAL A 349 -9.38 12.08 19.61
N GLU A 350 -8.59 11.29 20.35
CA GLU A 350 -8.44 11.42 21.81
C GLU A 350 -8.00 12.84 22.22
N ASP A 351 -7.01 13.42 21.54
CA ASP A 351 -6.51 14.76 21.86
C ASP A 351 -7.53 15.87 21.51
N GLN A 352 -8.30 15.72 20.43
CA GLN A 352 -9.37 16.65 20.08
C GLN A 352 -10.54 16.60 21.06
N ILE A 353 -10.92 15.40 21.55
CA ILE A 353 -11.95 15.25 22.58
C ILE A 353 -11.50 15.92 23.88
N LYS A 354 -10.25 15.68 24.32
CA LYS A 354 -9.69 16.35 25.50
C LYS A 354 -9.72 17.87 25.36
N THR A 355 -9.33 18.37 24.19
CA THR A 355 -9.34 19.81 23.88
C THR A 355 -10.77 20.37 23.94
N ALA A 356 -11.74 19.70 23.32
CA ALA A 356 -13.14 20.11 23.31
C ALA A 356 -13.80 20.09 24.70
N LEU A 357 -13.27 19.30 25.63
CA LEU A 357 -13.79 19.19 27.01
C LEU A 357 -13.09 20.11 28.02
N PHE A 358 -11.88 20.58 27.75
CA PHE A 358 -11.03 21.23 28.77
C PHE A 358 -11.68 22.46 29.44
N HIS A 359 -12.49 23.22 28.68
CA HIS A 359 -13.24 24.37 29.18
C HIS A 359 -14.76 24.20 29.09
N ARG A 360 -15.26 22.98 28.89
CA ARG A 360 -16.70 22.73 28.74
C ARG A 360 -17.35 22.56 30.11
N ASP A 361 -18.47 23.24 30.31
CA ASP A 361 -19.29 23.09 31.52
C ASP A 361 -19.96 21.72 31.60
N GLY A 362 -20.21 21.25 32.83
CA GLY A 362 -20.96 20.03 33.11
C GLY A 362 -20.15 18.95 33.83
N LYS A 363 -20.64 17.70 33.77
CA LYS A 363 -19.96 16.55 34.37
C LYS A 363 -18.62 16.34 33.68
N ARG A 364 -17.54 16.28 34.46
CA ARG A 364 -16.21 15.96 33.94
C ARG A 364 -16.16 14.49 33.53
N ILE A 365 -16.06 14.24 32.22
CA ILE A 365 -15.94 12.90 31.65
C ILE A 365 -14.46 12.49 31.68
N ARG A 366 -14.16 11.28 32.15
CA ARG A 366 -12.80 10.72 32.09
C ARG A 366 -12.49 10.31 30.64
N ILE A 367 -11.32 10.68 30.13
CA ILE A 367 -10.90 10.29 28.76
C ILE A 367 -9.72 9.34 28.86
N THR A 368 -9.86 8.16 28.29
CA THR A 368 -8.79 7.16 28.15
C THR A 368 -8.68 6.70 26.71
N GLY A 369 -7.57 6.07 26.36
CA GLY A 369 -7.35 5.56 25.00
C GLY A 369 -5.98 4.92 24.89
N LYS A 370 -4.99 5.69 24.44
CA LYS A 370 -3.58 5.24 24.46
C LYS A 370 -3.06 5.05 25.87
N ARG A 371 -3.49 5.92 26.78
CA ARG A 371 -3.15 5.83 28.21
C ARG A 371 -4.41 5.81 29.05
N ASP A 372 -4.31 5.20 30.23
CA ASP A 372 -5.32 5.35 31.28
C ASP A 372 -5.16 6.67 32.03
N ALA A 373 -6.02 6.87 33.04
CA ALA A 373 -6.01 8.06 33.88
C ALA A 373 -4.72 8.23 34.72
N ASP A 374 -3.98 7.15 34.96
CA ASP A 374 -2.71 7.14 35.70
C ASP A 374 -1.50 7.27 34.75
N GLY A 375 -1.74 7.38 33.45
CA GLY A 375 -0.71 7.53 32.42
C GLY A 375 -0.08 6.20 31.97
N LYS A 376 -0.58 5.05 32.44
CA LYS A 376 -0.12 3.73 31.99
C LYS A 376 -0.65 3.44 30.58
N LEU A 377 0.18 2.79 29.76
CA LEU A 377 -0.18 2.40 28.40
C LEU A 377 -1.35 1.38 28.44
N LEU A 378 -2.42 1.68 27.70
CA LEU A 378 -3.58 0.80 27.48
C LEU A 378 -3.54 0.21 26.07
N LEU A 379 -3.54 1.07 25.06
CA LEU A 379 -3.41 0.70 23.65
C LEU A 379 -2.07 1.19 23.09
N PRO A 380 -1.33 0.36 22.35
CA PRO A 380 -0.02 0.73 21.84
C PRO A 380 -0.11 1.86 20.80
N VAL A 381 0.95 2.68 20.76
CA VAL A 381 1.25 3.63 19.67
C VAL A 381 2.30 3.09 18.71
N VAL A 382 2.96 2.00 19.10
CA VAL A 382 3.99 1.30 18.34
C VAL A 382 3.35 0.07 17.71
N MET A 383 3.45 -0.04 16.38
CA MET A 383 2.75 -1.06 15.59
C MET A 383 1.22 -0.97 15.79
N GLU A 384 0.49 -1.97 15.29
CA GLU A 384 -0.96 -2.12 15.44
C GLU A 384 -1.32 -2.92 16.70
N PHE A 385 -2.57 -2.84 17.16
CA PHE A 385 -3.11 -3.73 18.21
C PHE A 385 -4.04 -4.82 17.65
N THR A 386 -4.28 -5.85 18.47
CA THR A 386 -5.18 -6.96 18.15
C THR A 386 -6.52 -6.84 18.87
N PRO A 387 -7.59 -7.51 18.39
CA PRO A 387 -8.87 -7.57 19.11
C PRO A 387 -8.75 -8.08 20.56
N LEU A 388 -7.80 -8.98 20.85
CA LEU A 388 -7.56 -9.45 22.21
C LEU A 388 -7.03 -8.34 23.13
N MET A 389 -6.13 -7.49 22.63
CA MET A 389 -5.64 -6.34 23.39
C MET A 389 -6.76 -5.32 23.66
N VAL A 390 -7.66 -5.13 22.69
CA VAL A 390 -8.86 -4.29 22.86
C VAL A 390 -9.82 -4.90 23.89
N ALA A 391 -10.03 -6.21 23.87
CA ALA A 391 -10.84 -6.93 24.86
C ALA A 391 -10.28 -6.79 26.29
N GLN A 392 -8.95 -6.89 26.44
CA GLN A 392 -8.25 -6.65 27.71
C GLN A 392 -8.45 -5.21 28.20
N ALA A 393 -8.26 -4.23 27.31
CA ALA A 393 -8.44 -2.82 27.63
C ALA A 393 -9.89 -2.51 28.03
N LEU A 394 -10.88 -2.98 27.27
CA LEU A 394 -12.31 -2.81 27.56
C LEU A 394 -12.68 -3.42 28.93
N THR A 395 -12.31 -4.68 29.16
CA THR A 395 -12.65 -5.38 30.40
C THR A 395 -12.03 -4.68 31.61
N GLY A 396 -10.80 -4.17 31.48
CA GLY A 396 -10.12 -3.42 32.54
C GLY A 396 -10.75 -2.06 32.86
N ARG A 397 -11.71 -1.58 32.06
CA ARG A 397 -12.38 -0.28 32.23
C ARG A 397 -13.76 -0.36 32.86
N LEU A 398 -14.33 -1.56 32.93
CA LEU A 398 -15.63 -1.78 33.53
C LEU A 398 -15.49 -1.92 35.05
N ALA A 399 -15.97 -0.92 35.79
CA ALA A 399 -16.02 -0.97 37.25
C ALA A 399 -17.07 -1.96 37.79
N HIS A 400 -18.05 -2.31 36.96
CA HIS A 400 -19.12 -3.26 37.27
C HIS A 400 -19.31 -4.18 36.06
N ASP A 401 -19.25 -5.49 36.29
CA ASP A 401 -19.30 -6.52 35.27
C ASP A 401 -20.45 -7.52 35.55
N PRO A 402 -21.71 -7.14 35.28
CA PRO A 402 -22.89 -7.98 35.51
C PRO A 402 -22.98 -9.20 34.58
N VAL A 403 -22.18 -9.24 33.51
CA VAL A 403 -22.25 -10.28 32.46
C VAL A 403 -21.08 -11.27 32.50
N GLY A 404 -20.12 -11.05 33.43
CA GLY A 404 -18.97 -11.92 33.66
C GLY A 404 -17.90 -11.83 32.57
N LEU A 405 -17.68 -10.66 31.97
CA LEU A 405 -16.62 -10.42 30.99
C LEU A 405 -15.24 -10.83 31.49
N ALA A 406 -14.93 -10.64 32.77
CA ALA A 406 -13.64 -11.05 33.32
C ALA A 406 -13.39 -12.56 33.15
N ASP A 407 -14.42 -13.40 33.33
CA ASP A 407 -14.28 -14.85 33.16
C ASP A 407 -14.31 -15.28 31.69
N ARG A 408 -15.06 -14.56 30.85
CA ARG A 408 -15.03 -14.74 29.39
C ARG A 408 -13.67 -14.39 28.81
N LEU A 409 -13.06 -13.29 29.26
CA LEU A 409 -11.71 -12.87 28.89
C LEU A 409 -10.68 -13.93 29.29
N LYS A 410 -10.72 -14.44 30.52
CA LYS A 410 -9.82 -15.55 30.95
C LYS A 410 -9.96 -16.77 30.05
N THR A 411 -11.18 -17.08 29.62
CA THR A 411 -11.43 -18.20 28.70
C THR A 411 -10.80 -17.92 27.33
N LEU A 412 -10.98 -16.72 26.79
CA LEU A 412 -10.35 -16.28 25.54
C LEU A 412 -8.83 -16.32 25.61
N GLU A 413 -8.24 -15.81 26.70
CA GLU A 413 -6.80 -15.83 26.93
C GLU A 413 -6.26 -17.27 27.03
N ALA A 414 -6.97 -18.16 27.71
CA ALA A 414 -6.63 -19.57 27.78
C ALA A 414 -6.72 -20.26 26.41
N MET A 415 -7.69 -19.90 25.57
CA MET A 415 -7.79 -20.40 24.19
C MET A 415 -6.65 -19.88 23.31
N ALA A 416 -6.33 -18.59 23.41
CA ALA A 416 -5.22 -17.97 22.68
C ALA A 416 -3.87 -18.60 23.05
N ALA A 417 -3.66 -18.92 24.34
CA ALA A 417 -2.45 -19.59 24.81
C ALA A 417 -2.33 -21.06 24.36
N ARG A 418 -3.45 -21.73 24.03
CA ARG A 418 -3.48 -23.11 23.52
C ARG A 418 -3.26 -23.21 22.01
N GLY A 419 -3.40 -22.10 21.28
CA GLY A 419 -3.16 -22.05 19.85
C GLY A 419 -1.72 -22.43 19.54
N VAL A 420 -1.53 -23.50 18.77
CA VAL A 420 -0.23 -23.78 18.15
C VAL A 420 0.07 -22.59 17.25
N VAL A 421 0.88 -21.65 17.75
CA VAL A 421 1.58 -20.70 16.89
C VAL A 421 2.45 -21.56 16.00
N VAL A 422 1.95 -21.96 14.84
CA VAL A 422 2.78 -22.58 13.81
C VAL A 422 3.79 -21.49 13.47
N PRO A 423 5.06 -21.59 13.90
CA PRO A 423 6.02 -20.54 13.65
C PRO A 423 6.23 -20.55 12.14
N PHE A 424 5.64 -19.57 11.44
CA PHE A 424 5.90 -19.45 10.03
C PHE A 424 7.37 -19.07 9.87
N PRO A 425 8.17 -19.84 9.11
CA PRO A 425 9.56 -19.51 8.94
C PRO A 425 9.65 -18.12 8.30
N VAL A 426 10.21 -17.16 9.05
CA VAL A 426 10.46 -15.80 8.55
C VAL A 426 11.40 -15.91 7.37
N ARG A 427 10.82 -15.79 6.17
CA ARG A 427 11.59 -15.89 4.94
C ARG A 427 12.19 -14.54 4.63
N ARG A 428 13.51 -14.43 4.79
CA ARG A 428 14.25 -13.22 4.41
C ARG A 428 14.00 -12.92 2.92
N PRO A 429 13.61 -11.68 2.57
CA PRO A 429 13.53 -11.24 1.19
C PRO A 429 14.82 -11.57 0.43
N PHE A 430 14.68 -12.06 -0.80
CA PHE A 430 15.82 -12.51 -1.59
C PHE A 430 15.61 -12.23 -3.07
N PHE A 431 16.71 -12.09 -3.80
CA PHE A 431 16.69 -11.84 -5.23
C PHE A 431 16.06 -13.01 -6.02
N CYS A 432 15.33 -12.69 -7.08
CA CYS A 432 14.80 -13.70 -8.01
C CYS A 432 15.92 -14.55 -8.63
N SER A 433 15.60 -15.76 -9.09
CA SER A 433 16.52 -16.57 -9.90
C SER A 433 17.05 -15.76 -11.09
N GLY A 434 18.36 -15.65 -11.25
CA GLY A 434 18.96 -14.83 -12.33
C GLY A 434 18.69 -13.33 -12.23
N CYS A 435 18.39 -12.80 -11.04
CA CYS A 435 18.21 -11.37 -10.84
C CYS A 435 19.50 -10.60 -11.17
N PRO A 436 19.45 -9.50 -11.95
CA PRO A 436 20.62 -8.66 -12.24
C PRO A 436 21.27 -8.07 -10.99
N HIS A 437 20.50 -7.89 -9.91
CA HIS A 437 21.00 -7.33 -8.67
C HIS A 437 21.95 -8.26 -7.92
N ASN A 438 21.99 -9.56 -8.24
CA ASN A 438 23.00 -10.49 -7.69
C ASN A 438 24.43 -10.09 -8.07
N SER A 439 24.62 -9.47 -9.24
CA SER A 439 25.93 -8.94 -9.69
C SER A 439 26.03 -7.44 -9.42
N SER A 440 25.00 -6.67 -9.76
CA SER A 440 25.10 -5.20 -9.75
C SER A 440 25.24 -4.57 -8.37
N THR A 441 24.76 -5.25 -7.31
CA THR A 441 24.86 -4.75 -5.93
C THR A 441 26.20 -5.07 -5.27
N LYS A 442 27.00 -5.99 -5.83
CA LYS A 442 28.35 -6.29 -5.33
C LYS A 442 29.23 -5.04 -5.41
N THR A 443 30.03 -4.79 -4.38
CA THR A 443 31.03 -3.73 -4.33
C THR A 443 32.44 -4.30 -4.15
N PRO A 444 33.48 -3.57 -4.57
CA PRO A 444 34.87 -3.97 -4.37
C PRO A 444 35.21 -4.21 -2.90
N GLU A 445 36.30 -4.93 -2.67
CA GLU A 445 36.88 -5.06 -1.34
C GLU A 445 37.29 -3.69 -0.76
N GLY A 446 37.05 -3.49 0.54
CA GLY A 446 37.24 -2.21 1.22
C GLY A 446 36.13 -1.17 0.99
N SER A 447 35.14 -1.46 0.13
CA SER A 447 34.07 -0.51 -0.19
C SER A 447 32.76 -0.84 0.51
N ILE A 448 32.02 0.22 0.87
CA ILE A 448 30.67 0.15 1.42
C ILE A 448 29.66 0.67 0.39
N SER A 449 28.40 0.24 0.55
CA SER A 449 27.30 0.79 -0.24
C SER A 449 26.09 1.23 0.57
N GLY A 450 25.39 2.23 0.06
CA GLY A 450 24.02 2.55 0.44
C GLY A 450 23.00 1.82 -0.44
N GLY A 451 21.86 1.50 0.14
CA GLY A 451 20.66 1.04 -0.55
C GLY A 451 19.66 2.19 -0.73
N GLY A 452 18.88 2.17 -1.80
CA GLY A 452 17.67 2.95 -1.95
C GLY A 452 16.42 2.08 -1.85
N ILE A 453 15.24 2.70 -1.97
CA ILE A 453 13.97 1.97 -1.97
C ILE A 453 13.79 1.27 -3.33
N GLY A 454 13.72 -0.07 -3.30
CA GLY A 454 13.58 -0.92 -4.48
C GLY A 454 14.18 -2.30 -4.23
N CYS A 455 14.27 -3.15 -5.26
CA CYS A 455 14.80 -4.51 -5.09
C CYS A 455 16.21 -4.53 -4.48
N HIS A 456 17.04 -3.51 -4.74
CA HIS A 456 18.39 -3.40 -4.24
C HIS A 456 18.48 -3.14 -2.73
N VAL A 457 17.40 -2.73 -2.06
CA VAL A 457 17.33 -2.65 -0.58
C VAL A 457 17.56 -4.01 0.08
N MET A 458 17.21 -5.11 -0.62
CA MET A 458 17.42 -6.47 -0.12
C MET A 458 18.90 -6.81 0.09
N ALA A 459 19.83 -6.03 -0.50
CA ALA A 459 21.26 -6.20 -0.25
C ALA A 459 21.64 -5.98 1.22
N LEU A 460 20.86 -5.20 1.98
CA LEU A 460 21.01 -5.03 3.43
C LEU A 460 20.94 -6.36 4.19
N SER A 461 20.10 -7.29 3.71
CA SER A 461 19.89 -8.59 4.37
C SER A 461 20.93 -9.65 3.98
N VAL A 462 21.88 -9.30 3.11
CA VAL A 462 22.92 -10.20 2.62
C VAL A 462 24.29 -9.60 2.98
N PRO A 463 24.87 -9.94 4.15
CA PRO A 463 26.08 -9.28 4.67
C PRO A 463 27.24 -9.18 3.68
N LYS A 464 27.43 -10.21 2.83
CA LYS A 464 28.46 -10.24 1.78
C LYS A 464 28.32 -9.13 0.71
N LEU A 465 27.16 -8.48 0.58
CA LEU A 465 26.93 -7.39 -0.36
C LEU A 465 27.29 -6.00 0.21
N LYS A 466 27.67 -5.91 1.48
CA LYS A 466 28.26 -4.70 2.10
C LYS A 466 27.41 -3.44 1.93
N THR A 467 26.09 -3.59 1.90
CA THR A 467 25.15 -2.47 1.98
C THR A 467 24.85 -2.20 3.44
N THR A 468 25.21 -1.04 3.95
CA THR A 468 25.23 -0.75 5.39
C THR A 468 24.17 0.28 5.83
N THR A 469 23.67 1.08 4.90
CA THR A 469 22.67 2.13 5.16
C THR A 469 21.62 2.18 4.05
N PHE A 470 20.52 2.88 4.30
CA PHE A 470 19.44 3.13 3.36
C PHE A 470 18.82 4.51 3.59
N SER A 471 18.12 5.03 2.58
CA SER A 471 17.38 6.30 2.64
C SER A 471 15.96 6.17 2.10
N GLN A 472 15.16 7.21 2.32
CA GLN A 472 13.93 7.44 1.56
C GLN A 472 14.21 7.56 0.06
N MET A 473 13.18 7.30 -0.76
CA MET A 473 13.24 7.41 -2.22
C MET A 473 13.52 8.85 -2.64
N GLY A 474 14.57 9.07 -3.43
CA GLY A 474 15.07 10.41 -3.80
C GLY A 474 16.08 11.02 -2.84
N GLY A 475 16.35 10.39 -1.70
CA GLY A 475 17.38 10.80 -0.74
C GLY A 475 18.68 10.02 -0.87
N GLU A 476 18.75 9.07 -1.81
CA GLU A 476 19.88 8.15 -1.96
C GLU A 476 21.21 8.91 -2.11
N GLY A 477 22.21 8.52 -1.32
CA GLY A 477 23.54 9.11 -1.33
C GLY A 477 23.69 10.39 -0.49
N LEU A 478 22.61 11.08 -0.13
CA LEU A 478 22.70 12.35 0.61
C LEU A 478 23.12 12.16 2.06
N GLN A 479 22.83 11.00 2.65
CA GLN A 479 23.40 10.61 3.94
C GLN A 479 24.93 10.64 3.91
N TRP A 480 25.53 10.20 2.80
CA TRP A 480 26.97 10.26 2.61
C TRP A 480 27.46 11.66 2.35
N VAL A 481 26.76 12.46 1.55
CA VAL A 481 27.10 13.88 1.38
C VAL A 481 27.24 14.59 2.73
N GLY A 482 26.32 14.32 3.67
CA GLY A 482 26.41 14.85 5.04
C GLY A 482 27.50 14.22 5.91
N ALA A 483 27.77 12.92 5.76
CA ALA A 483 28.73 12.18 6.59
C ALA A 483 30.19 12.27 6.10
N ALA A 484 30.41 12.46 4.79
CA ALA A 484 31.72 12.39 4.14
C ALA A 484 32.76 13.34 4.76
N PRO A 485 32.43 14.60 5.11
CA PRO A 485 33.40 15.51 5.73
C PRO A 485 33.97 15.03 7.08
N PHE A 486 33.31 14.07 7.72
CA PHE A 486 33.68 13.56 9.06
C PHE A 486 34.17 12.10 9.03
N SER A 487 34.25 11.49 7.84
CA SER A 487 34.57 10.07 7.69
C SER A 487 36.04 9.86 7.27
N LYS A 488 36.62 8.72 7.69
CA LYS A 488 37.89 8.21 7.14
C LYS A 488 37.69 7.36 5.88
N THR A 489 36.44 7.11 5.50
CA THR A 489 36.10 6.46 4.23
C THR A 489 36.12 7.51 3.14
N ASP A 490 36.93 7.34 2.11
CA ASP A 490 37.06 8.37 1.07
C ASP A 490 35.93 8.34 0.03
N HIS A 491 35.23 7.21 -0.08
CA HIS A 491 34.25 6.95 -1.14
C HIS A 491 33.23 5.89 -0.73
N ILE A 492 31.98 6.05 -1.19
CA ILE A 492 30.97 4.99 -1.14
C ILE A 492 30.30 4.75 -2.49
N PHE A 493 29.67 3.59 -2.63
CA PHE A 493 28.73 3.33 -3.71
C PHE A 493 27.29 3.55 -3.24
N GLN A 494 26.41 4.09 -4.09
CA GLN A 494 24.99 4.21 -3.80
C GLN A 494 24.18 3.47 -4.85
N ASN A 495 23.48 2.41 -4.47
CA ASN A 495 22.54 1.75 -5.37
C ASN A 495 21.27 2.59 -5.49
N ILE A 496 20.80 2.81 -6.72
CA ILE A 496 19.56 3.51 -7.02
C ILE A 496 18.84 2.80 -8.19
N GLY A 497 17.52 2.68 -8.15
CA GLY A 497 16.75 2.13 -9.27
C GLY A 497 16.52 3.17 -10.37
N ASP A 498 16.25 2.70 -11.59
CA ASP A 498 15.76 3.55 -12.70
C ASP A 498 14.47 4.31 -12.36
N GLY A 499 13.51 3.64 -11.72
CA GLY A 499 12.29 4.31 -11.24
C GLY A 499 12.60 5.42 -10.24
N THR A 500 13.53 5.20 -9.31
CA THR A 500 13.96 6.22 -8.35
C THR A 500 14.69 7.37 -9.02
N TYR A 501 15.59 7.07 -9.96
CA TYR A 501 16.33 8.07 -10.73
C TYR A 501 15.37 9.09 -11.37
N GLN A 502 14.32 8.57 -12.02
CA GLN A 502 13.31 9.37 -12.69
C GLN A 502 12.38 10.12 -11.72
N HIS A 503 11.94 9.47 -10.64
CA HIS A 503 11.04 10.04 -9.65
C HIS A 503 11.61 11.30 -8.97
N SER A 504 12.86 11.21 -8.50
CA SER A 504 13.55 12.30 -7.79
C SER A 504 15.05 12.08 -7.59
N GLY A 505 15.59 10.92 -7.96
CA GLY A 505 16.99 10.56 -7.74
C GLY A 505 17.97 11.43 -8.51
N LEU A 506 17.56 11.98 -9.66
CA LEU A 506 18.36 12.99 -10.37
C LEU A 506 18.66 14.22 -9.51
N LEU A 507 17.69 14.67 -8.70
CA LEU A 507 17.89 15.80 -7.78
C LEU A 507 18.91 15.48 -6.69
N ALA A 508 18.93 14.23 -6.20
CA ALA A 508 19.92 13.76 -5.26
C ALA A 508 21.34 13.75 -5.86
N ILE A 509 21.48 13.26 -7.08
CA ILE A 509 22.75 13.25 -7.81
C ILE A 509 23.24 14.68 -8.05
N ARG A 510 22.36 15.58 -8.50
CA ARG A 510 22.66 17.00 -8.68
C ARG A 510 23.16 17.64 -7.38
N ALA A 511 22.52 17.35 -6.26
CA ALA A 511 22.94 17.86 -4.95
C ALA A 511 24.32 17.31 -4.53
N ALA A 512 24.60 16.02 -4.78
CA ALA A 512 25.92 15.43 -4.52
C ALA A 512 27.02 16.05 -5.39
N ILE A 513 26.71 16.36 -6.66
CA ILE A 513 27.62 17.03 -7.59
C ILE A 513 27.94 18.44 -7.08
N ALA A 514 26.91 19.19 -6.69
CA ALA A 514 27.08 20.52 -6.11
C ALA A 514 27.96 20.50 -4.84
N ALA A 515 27.82 19.46 -4.02
CA ALA A 515 28.63 19.24 -2.82
C ALA A 515 30.04 18.68 -3.09
N ARG A 516 30.38 18.35 -4.34
CA ARG A 516 31.67 17.74 -4.76
C ARG A 516 32.03 16.50 -3.94
N THR A 517 31.04 15.73 -3.52
CA THR A 517 31.25 14.53 -2.70
C THR A 517 31.81 13.38 -3.55
N ASN A 518 32.78 12.64 -3.01
CA ASN A 518 33.29 11.42 -3.62
C ASN A 518 32.28 10.27 -3.42
N ILE A 519 31.51 9.97 -4.45
CA ILE A 519 30.46 8.93 -4.43
C ILE A 519 30.22 8.38 -5.83
N THR A 520 29.99 7.08 -5.94
CA THR A 520 29.53 6.45 -7.19
C THR A 520 28.08 6.03 -7.09
N PHE A 521 27.21 6.64 -7.89
CA PHE A 521 25.83 6.19 -8.05
C PHE A 521 25.76 5.00 -9.01
N LYS A 522 25.13 3.90 -8.59
CA LYS A 522 24.85 2.73 -9.42
C LYS A 522 23.36 2.73 -9.77
N ILE A 523 23.03 3.28 -10.94
CA ILE A 523 21.68 3.31 -11.51
C ILE A 523 21.39 1.91 -12.06
N LEU A 524 20.64 1.11 -11.31
CA LEU A 524 20.29 -0.27 -11.63
C LEU A 524 19.03 -0.30 -12.51
N TYR A 525 19.24 -0.10 -13.81
CA TYR A 525 18.19 -0.06 -14.82
C TYR A 525 17.66 -1.46 -15.13
N ASN A 526 16.37 -1.69 -14.87
CA ASN A 526 15.73 -2.99 -15.07
C ASN A 526 14.43 -2.94 -15.88
N ASP A 527 14.02 -1.76 -16.37
CA ASP A 527 12.87 -1.50 -17.24
C ASP A 527 11.50 -1.76 -16.57
N ALA A 528 11.45 -1.80 -15.23
CA ALA A 528 10.22 -2.03 -14.48
C ALA A 528 10.27 -1.50 -13.03
N VAL A 529 9.12 -1.10 -12.50
CA VAL A 529 8.97 -0.95 -11.04
C VAL A 529 8.75 -2.33 -10.42
N ALA A 530 9.86 -3.04 -10.25
CA ALA A 530 9.89 -4.47 -10.03
C ALA A 530 9.31 -4.91 -8.68
N MET A 531 9.49 -4.10 -7.62
CA MET A 531 9.07 -4.46 -6.25
C MET A 531 7.55 -4.41 -6.06
N THR A 532 6.84 -3.59 -6.85
CA THR A 532 5.38 -3.40 -6.75
C THR A 532 4.56 -4.26 -7.72
N GLY A 533 5.20 -5.17 -8.46
CA GLY A 533 4.51 -6.07 -9.40
C GLY A 533 4.91 -5.93 -10.86
N GLY A 534 5.97 -5.18 -11.17
CA GLY A 534 6.50 -5.05 -12.53
C GLY A 534 5.66 -4.13 -13.42
N GLN A 535 5.14 -3.03 -12.85
CA GLN A 535 4.53 -1.95 -13.61
C GLN A 535 5.60 -1.26 -14.50
N PRO A 536 5.22 -0.71 -15.66
CA PRO A 536 6.07 0.24 -16.38
C PRO A 536 6.45 1.43 -15.47
N ALA A 537 7.66 1.97 -15.63
CA ALA A 537 8.03 3.22 -14.97
C ALA A 537 7.46 4.43 -15.74
N GLU A 538 7.03 5.47 -15.03
CA GLU A 538 6.56 6.72 -15.64
C GLU A 538 7.69 7.42 -16.38
N GLY A 539 7.40 7.94 -17.58
CA GLY A 539 8.37 8.72 -18.35
C GLY A 539 9.62 7.93 -18.74
N VAL A 540 9.44 6.65 -19.13
CA VAL A 540 10.50 5.70 -19.55
C VAL A 540 11.67 6.43 -20.21
N ILE A 541 12.81 6.42 -19.52
CA ILE A 541 14.05 7.02 -19.97
C ILE A 541 15.02 5.91 -20.33
N ASP A 542 15.49 5.90 -21.58
CA ASP A 542 16.43 4.86 -22.01
C ASP A 542 17.84 5.09 -21.42
N PRO A 543 18.68 4.04 -21.34
CA PRO A 543 20.03 4.15 -20.80
C PRO A 543 20.90 5.23 -21.46
N PRO A 544 20.90 5.42 -22.80
CA PRO A 544 21.62 6.53 -23.42
C PRO A 544 21.20 7.91 -22.90
N ARG A 545 19.91 8.15 -22.68
CA ARG A 545 19.44 9.43 -22.13
C ARG A 545 19.78 9.60 -20.66
N ILE A 546 19.79 8.55 -19.86
CA ILE A 546 20.33 8.59 -18.48
C ILE A 546 21.80 9.00 -18.51
N VAL A 547 22.61 8.40 -19.39
CA VAL A 547 24.02 8.75 -19.56
C VAL A 547 24.17 10.22 -19.95
N ALA A 548 23.41 10.70 -20.94
CA ALA A 548 23.43 12.11 -21.35
C ALA A 548 23.08 13.06 -20.19
N GLN A 549 22.04 12.75 -19.42
CA GLN A 549 21.64 13.55 -18.26
C GLN A 549 22.72 13.58 -17.19
N LEU A 550 23.29 12.43 -16.82
CA LEU A 550 24.37 12.35 -15.84
C LEU A 550 25.60 13.18 -16.26
N LEU A 551 25.97 13.13 -17.55
CA LEU A 551 27.04 13.97 -18.09
C LEU A 551 26.68 15.46 -18.03
N ALA A 552 25.44 15.82 -18.38
CA ALA A 552 24.95 17.20 -18.34
C ALA A 552 24.87 17.77 -16.91
N GLU A 553 24.56 16.94 -15.91
CA GLU A 553 24.62 17.32 -14.49
C GLU A 553 26.05 17.57 -14.00
N GLY A 554 27.06 17.07 -14.71
CA GLY A 554 28.47 17.23 -14.35
C GLY A 554 29.08 16.05 -13.58
N ALA A 555 28.56 14.83 -13.75
CA ALA A 555 29.22 13.64 -13.21
C ALA A 555 30.62 13.49 -13.82
N ALA A 556 31.64 13.32 -12.99
CA ALA A 556 33.05 13.27 -13.39
C ALA A 556 33.36 12.10 -14.32
N ARG A 557 32.67 10.98 -14.13
CA ARG A 557 32.79 9.79 -14.99
C ARG A 557 31.51 8.98 -14.97
N VAL A 558 31.05 8.56 -16.15
CA VAL A 558 29.84 7.73 -16.32
C VAL A 558 30.22 6.48 -17.11
N HIS A 559 29.72 5.32 -16.70
CA HIS A 559 29.84 4.05 -17.43
C HIS A 559 28.46 3.45 -17.68
N LEU A 560 28.27 2.85 -18.87
CA LEU A 560 27.15 1.95 -19.13
C LEU A 560 27.65 0.50 -19.07
N VAL A 561 26.99 -0.32 -18.28
CA VAL A 561 27.31 -1.74 -18.09
C VAL A 561 26.08 -2.57 -18.46
N SER A 562 26.23 -3.59 -19.31
CA SER A 562 25.11 -4.43 -19.78
C SER A 562 25.49 -5.92 -19.86
N ASP A 563 24.49 -6.82 -19.86
CA ASP A 563 24.66 -8.22 -20.24
C ASP A 563 24.75 -8.43 -21.77
N ASP A 564 24.44 -7.39 -22.56
CA ASP A 564 24.60 -7.35 -24.00
C ASP A 564 25.10 -5.95 -24.45
N PRO A 565 26.39 -5.63 -24.24
CA PRO A 565 26.92 -4.31 -24.56
C PRO A 565 26.83 -3.96 -26.05
N GLY A 566 26.78 -4.95 -26.95
CA GLY A 566 26.71 -4.74 -28.40
C GLY A 566 25.40 -4.07 -28.86
N LYS A 567 24.37 -4.08 -28.02
CA LYS A 567 23.10 -3.36 -28.20
C LYS A 567 23.26 -1.84 -28.12
N TRP A 568 24.29 -1.36 -27.42
CA TRP A 568 24.45 0.06 -27.09
C TRP A 568 25.60 0.67 -27.89
N ARG A 569 25.26 1.30 -29.01
CA ARG A 569 26.18 2.03 -29.90
C ARG A 569 25.94 3.54 -29.76
N ASP A 570 26.95 4.33 -30.11
CA ASP A 570 26.86 5.79 -30.19
C ASP A 570 26.40 6.46 -28.88
N LEU A 571 26.93 6.01 -27.74
CA LEU A 571 26.57 6.58 -26.45
C LEU A 571 27.12 8.02 -26.29
N PRO A 572 26.40 8.89 -25.56
CA PRO A 572 26.84 10.23 -25.26
C PRO A 572 28.23 10.27 -24.60
N GLY A 573 29.02 11.30 -24.92
CA GLY A 573 30.35 11.49 -24.35
C GLY A 573 31.41 10.48 -24.83
N GLY A 574 31.15 9.70 -25.88
CA GLY A 574 32.08 8.70 -26.40
C GLY A 574 32.24 7.48 -25.48
N ILE A 575 31.29 7.26 -24.58
CA ILE A 575 31.29 6.12 -23.66
C ILE A 575 31.13 4.82 -24.46
N VAL A 576 31.91 3.81 -24.10
CA VAL A 576 31.75 2.46 -24.65
C VAL A 576 31.04 1.61 -23.60
N ALA A 577 29.97 0.91 -23.99
CA ALA A 577 29.27 0.00 -23.10
C ALA A 577 30.20 -1.18 -22.74
N ALA A 578 30.36 -1.43 -21.44
CA ALA A 578 31.14 -2.55 -20.93
C ALA A 578 30.25 -3.75 -20.61
N HIS A 579 30.82 -4.96 -20.66
CA HIS A 579 30.10 -6.14 -20.22
C HIS A 579 30.03 -6.17 -18.68
N ARG A 580 28.96 -6.73 -18.11
CA ARG A 580 28.78 -6.85 -16.65
C ARG A 580 29.89 -7.59 -15.90
N ASP A 581 30.73 -8.33 -16.60
CA ASP A 581 31.90 -9.00 -16.00
C ASP A 581 33.04 -8.02 -15.67
N GLU A 582 33.05 -6.84 -16.29
CA GLU A 582 34.04 -5.78 -16.04
C GLU A 582 33.67 -4.89 -14.84
N MET A 583 32.52 -5.15 -14.21
CA MET A 583 31.92 -4.33 -13.15
C MET A 583 32.86 -4.12 -11.94
N ASP A 584 33.68 -5.10 -11.56
CA ASP A 584 34.64 -4.92 -10.44
C ASP A 584 35.75 -3.94 -10.80
N ALA A 585 36.34 -4.07 -12.00
CA ALA A 585 37.39 -3.18 -12.48
C ALA A 585 36.88 -1.75 -12.64
N ILE A 586 35.68 -1.58 -13.21
CA ILE A 586 35.02 -0.27 -13.34
C ILE A 586 34.77 0.35 -11.97
N GLN A 587 34.20 -0.39 -11.02
CA GLN A 587 33.93 0.12 -9.69
C GLN A 587 35.22 0.55 -8.97
N ARG A 588 36.32 -0.21 -9.07
CA ARG A 588 37.62 0.20 -8.48
C ARG A 588 38.14 1.50 -9.08
N ALA A 589 38.09 1.63 -10.41
CA ALA A 589 38.49 2.86 -11.07
C ALA A 589 37.65 4.07 -10.65
N LEU A 590 36.33 3.89 -10.47
CA LEU A 590 35.42 4.96 -10.05
C LEU A 590 35.55 5.31 -8.57
N ARG A 591 35.87 4.34 -7.71
CA ARG A 591 36.15 4.57 -6.28
C ARG A 591 37.29 5.57 -6.08
N ASP A 592 38.32 5.44 -6.91
CA ASP A 592 39.54 6.24 -6.80
C ASP A 592 39.46 7.52 -7.67
N THR A 593 38.29 7.81 -8.27
CA THR A 593 38.03 9.03 -9.05
C THR A 593 37.38 10.09 -8.15
N PRO A 594 38.00 11.28 -8.00
CA PRO A 594 37.39 12.38 -7.24
C PRO A 594 36.06 12.86 -7.82
N GLY A 595 35.16 13.27 -6.95
CA GLY A 595 33.82 13.79 -7.29
C GLY A 595 32.76 12.71 -7.47
N VAL A 596 31.62 13.12 -8.02
CA VAL A 596 30.49 12.22 -8.27
C VAL A 596 30.72 11.47 -9.57
N THR A 597 30.63 10.14 -9.50
CA THR A 597 30.70 9.25 -10.65
C THR A 597 29.43 8.40 -10.74
N ALA A 598 29.17 7.79 -11.89
CA ALA A 598 27.97 6.98 -12.09
C ALA A 598 28.21 5.72 -12.93
N ILE A 599 27.47 4.67 -12.60
CA ILE A 599 27.33 3.45 -13.39
C ILE A 599 25.86 3.29 -13.71
N VAL A 600 25.51 3.28 -14.99
CA VAL A 600 24.20 2.80 -15.47
C VAL A 600 24.35 1.30 -15.72
N TYR A 601 23.80 0.47 -14.84
CA TYR A 601 23.79 -0.98 -15.00
C TYR A 601 22.46 -1.39 -15.65
N GLU A 602 22.50 -1.69 -16.94
CA GLU A 602 21.34 -2.08 -17.74
C GLU A 602 21.20 -3.60 -17.79
N GLN A 603 20.11 -4.11 -17.20
CA GLN A 603 19.72 -5.50 -17.38
C GLN A 603 18.25 -5.70 -16.99
N THR A 604 17.43 -6.20 -17.92
CA THR A 604 15.98 -6.38 -17.68
C THR A 604 15.69 -7.24 -16.44
N CYS A 605 14.67 -6.84 -15.66
CA CYS A 605 14.20 -7.57 -14.50
C CYS A 605 13.93 -9.06 -14.81
N ALA A 606 14.49 -9.98 -14.00
CA ALA A 606 14.39 -11.41 -14.24
C ALA A 606 12.95 -11.94 -14.22
N ALA A 607 12.09 -11.35 -13.38
CA ALA A 607 10.67 -11.69 -13.33
C ALA A 607 9.94 -11.30 -14.62
N GLU A 608 10.29 -10.15 -15.20
CA GLU A 608 9.70 -9.63 -16.42
C GLU A 608 10.26 -10.36 -17.66
N LYS A 609 11.57 -10.66 -17.70
CA LYS A 609 12.18 -11.57 -18.70
C LYS A 609 11.37 -12.88 -18.79
N ARG A 610 11.06 -13.52 -17.66
CA ARG A 610 10.24 -14.75 -17.62
C ARG A 610 8.82 -14.52 -18.15
N ARG A 611 8.16 -13.42 -17.79
CA ARG A 611 6.80 -13.09 -18.23
C ARG A 611 6.74 -12.85 -19.74
N ARG A 612 7.67 -12.06 -20.27
CA ARG A 612 7.76 -11.76 -21.71
C ARG A 612 8.09 -13.02 -22.51
N ARG A 613 8.99 -13.89 -22.03
CA ARG A 613 9.26 -15.21 -22.65
C ARG A 613 8.01 -16.09 -22.75
N LYS A 614 7.22 -16.20 -21.66
CA LYS A 614 5.94 -16.95 -21.69
C LYS A 614 4.93 -16.40 -22.71
N ARG A 615 5.04 -15.12 -23.08
CA ARG A 615 4.19 -14.45 -24.08
C ARG A 615 4.82 -14.37 -25.47
N GLY A 616 6.01 -14.96 -25.68
CA GLY A 616 6.74 -14.87 -26.95
C GLY A 616 7.35 -13.49 -27.25
N ALA A 617 7.39 -12.58 -26.27
CA ALA A 617 7.85 -11.19 -26.44
C ALA A 617 9.31 -10.95 -25.98
N TYR A 618 10.09 -12.02 -25.75
CA TYR A 618 11.49 -11.92 -25.33
C TYR A 618 12.26 -13.19 -25.72
N PRO A 619 13.55 -13.10 -26.12
CA PRO A 619 14.35 -14.26 -26.49
C PRO A 619 14.42 -15.32 -25.38
N ASP A 620 14.13 -16.57 -25.70
CA ASP A 620 14.29 -17.71 -24.79
C ASP A 620 15.49 -18.56 -25.24
N PRO A 621 16.59 -18.60 -24.46
CA PRO A 621 17.74 -19.42 -24.80
C PRO A 621 17.35 -20.91 -24.90
N ASP A 622 17.68 -21.56 -26.01
CA ASP A 622 17.42 -22.99 -26.22
C ASP A 622 18.47 -23.88 -25.55
N ARG A 623 18.76 -23.56 -24.28
CA ARG A 623 19.79 -24.18 -23.46
C ARG A 623 19.28 -24.33 -22.04
N ARG A 624 19.48 -25.51 -21.47
CA ARG A 624 19.16 -25.82 -20.07
C ARG A 624 20.38 -26.38 -19.36
N LEU A 625 20.46 -26.03 -18.09
CA LEU A 625 21.57 -26.42 -17.22
C LEU A 625 21.06 -27.36 -16.13
N PHE A 626 21.75 -28.46 -15.94
CA PHE A 626 21.53 -29.46 -14.90
C PHE A 626 22.81 -29.65 -14.08
N ILE A 627 22.68 -30.24 -12.90
CA ILE A 627 23.82 -30.68 -12.09
C ILE A 627 23.71 -32.18 -11.95
N ASN A 628 24.75 -32.92 -12.37
CA ASN A 628 24.86 -34.35 -12.18
C ASN A 628 25.18 -34.62 -10.69
N PRO A 629 24.24 -35.18 -9.92
CA PRO A 629 24.46 -35.38 -8.48
C PRO A 629 25.55 -36.41 -8.18
N ARG A 630 25.89 -37.29 -9.14
CA ARG A 630 26.96 -38.29 -8.99
C ARG A 630 28.37 -37.68 -9.04
N VAL A 631 28.51 -36.48 -9.60
CA VAL A 631 29.77 -35.73 -9.71
C VAL A 631 29.81 -34.57 -8.71
N CYS A 632 28.66 -34.20 -8.15
CA CYS A 632 28.56 -33.06 -7.26
C CYS A 632 29.15 -33.40 -5.89
N GLU A 633 30.07 -32.56 -5.41
CA GLU A 633 30.63 -32.66 -4.06
C GLU A 633 29.88 -31.80 -3.03
N GLY A 634 28.85 -31.07 -3.45
CA GLY A 634 28.06 -30.22 -2.54
C GLY A 634 28.76 -28.94 -2.06
N CYS A 635 29.95 -28.59 -2.59
CA CYS A 635 30.76 -27.44 -2.19
C CYS A 635 30.02 -26.08 -2.20
N GLY A 636 28.99 -25.94 -3.05
CA GLY A 636 28.14 -24.76 -3.08
C GLY A 636 28.70 -23.57 -3.86
N ASP A 637 29.84 -23.69 -4.54
CA ASP A 637 30.43 -22.57 -5.29
C ASP A 637 29.48 -22.01 -6.36
N CYS A 638 28.74 -22.88 -7.06
CA CYS A 638 27.65 -22.48 -7.96
C CYS A 638 26.61 -21.54 -7.29
N SER A 639 26.29 -21.75 -6.01
CA SER A 639 25.43 -20.87 -5.21
C SER A 639 26.15 -19.60 -4.77
N VAL A 640 27.44 -19.66 -4.45
CA VAL A 640 28.24 -18.48 -4.08
C VAL A 640 28.35 -17.50 -5.25
N GLN A 641 28.66 -17.99 -6.45
CA GLN A 641 28.84 -17.16 -7.64
C GLN A 641 27.55 -16.52 -8.11
N SER A 642 26.49 -17.33 -8.21
CA SER A 642 25.20 -16.88 -8.78
C SER A 642 24.27 -16.22 -7.77
N ASN A 643 24.40 -16.56 -6.49
CA ASN A 643 23.43 -16.23 -5.45
C ASN A 643 21.98 -16.58 -5.89
N CYS A 644 21.81 -17.69 -6.63
CA CYS A 644 20.56 -18.02 -7.31
C CYS A 644 19.75 -19.08 -6.54
N ILE A 645 18.47 -18.76 -6.27
CA ILE A 645 17.54 -19.66 -5.58
C ILE A 645 17.10 -20.88 -6.41
N ALA A 646 17.35 -20.89 -7.72
CA ALA A 646 17.12 -22.07 -8.56
C ALA A 646 18.16 -23.17 -8.29
N VAL A 647 19.28 -22.87 -7.63
CA VAL A 647 20.27 -23.86 -7.19
C VAL A 647 19.83 -24.41 -5.83
N GLN A 648 19.19 -25.57 -5.82
CA GLN A 648 18.62 -26.19 -4.63
C GLN A 648 19.53 -27.29 -4.06
N PRO A 649 19.50 -27.53 -2.74
CA PRO A 649 20.06 -28.76 -2.18
C PRO A 649 19.31 -29.98 -2.71
N LEU A 650 20.03 -31.08 -2.91
CA LEU A 650 19.49 -32.40 -3.25
C LEU A 650 20.05 -33.42 -2.25
N PRO A 651 19.22 -33.96 -1.34
CA PRO A 651 19.65 -35.06 -0.48
C PRO A 651 19.95 -36.30 -1.34
N THR A 652 21.14 -36.88 -1.17
CA THR A 652 21.51 -38.17 -1.76
C THR A 652 22.14 -39.06 -0.70
N PRO A 653 22.30 -40.38 -0.96
CA PRO A 653 23.04 -41.27 -0.05
C PRO A 653 24.48 -40.80 0.22
N ASP A 654 25.09 -40.08 -0.72
CA ASP A 654 26.47 -39.55 -0.65
C ASP A 654 26.54 -38.13 -0.04
N GLY A 655 25.50 -37.72 0.70
CA GLY A 655 25.38 -36.39 1.31
C GLY A 655 24.54 -35.40 0.51
N VAL A 656 24.52 -34.14 0.95
CA VAL A 656 23.72 -33.09 0.30
C VAL A 656 24.44 -32.56 -0.94
N LYS A 657 23.89 -32.87 -2.11
CA LYS A 657 24.36 -32.38 -3.41
C LYS A 657 23.57 -31.16 -3.86
N ARG A 658 23.75 -30.73 -5.11
CA ARG A 658 23.02 -29.61 -5.71
C ARG A 658 22.23 -30.04 -6.94
N ARG A 659 21.14 -29.32 -7.23
CA ARG A 659 20.34 -29.46 -8.46
C ARG A 659 19.86 -28.10 -8.94
N ILE A 660 19.56 -27.99 -10.24
CA ILE A 660 18.89 -26.81 -10.81
C ILE A 660 17.39 -27.09 -10.91
N ASP A 661 16.59 -26.28 -10.24
CA ASP A 661 15.14 -26.26 -10.41
C ASP A 661 14.76 -25.66 -11.76
N GLN A 662 14.35 -26.52 -12.70
CA GLN A 662 13.99 -26.14 -14.06
C GLN A 662 12.71 -25.30 -14.14
N SER A 663 11.85 -25.35 -13.13
CA SER A 663 10.63 -24.55 -13.06
C SER A 663 10.91 -23.10 -12.65
N ALA A 664 11.99 -22.89 -11.90
CA ALA A 664 12.40 -21.60 -11.34
C ALA A 664 13.58 -20.94 -12.09
N CYS A 665 14.33 -21.69 -12.90
CA CYS A 665 15.49 -21.17 -13.61
C CYS A 665 15.10 -20.13 -14.68
N ASN A 666 15.76 -18.97 -14.65
CA ASN A 666 15.58 -17.88 -15.63
C ASN A 666 16.67 -17.84 -16.71
N LYS A 667 17.51 -18.88 -16.83
CA LYS A 667 18.52 -19.04 -17.89
C LYS A 667 19.49 -17.84 -17.99
N ASP A 668 19.95 -17.33 -16.84
CA ASP A 668 21.01 -16.29 -16.74
C ASP A 668 22.43 -16.91 -16.69
N PHE A 669 22.51 -18.22 -16.40
CA PHE A 669 23.74 -19.02 -16.43
C PHE A 669 24.92 -18.57 -15.54
N SER A 670 24.76 -17.53 -14.71
CA SER A 670 25.81 -17.06 -13.78
C SER A 670 26.33 -18.13 -12.80
N CYS A 671 25.62 -19.24 -12.62
CA CYS A 671 26.08 -20.36 -11.79
C CYS A 671 27.23 -21.15 -12.42
N LEU A 672 27.41 -21.08 -13.74
CA LEU A 672 28.55 -21.69 -14.44
C LEU A 672 29.90 -21.08 -14.03
N LYS A 673 29.88 -19.85 -13.53
CA LYS A 673 31.09 -19.17 -13.01
C LYS A 673 31.72 -19.91 -11.82
N GLY A 674 31.01 -20.86 -11.20
CA GLY A 674 31.57 -21.70 -10.16
C GLY A 674 32.41 -22.88 -10.65
N PHE A 675 32.78 -22.89 -11.95
CA PHE A 675 33.67 -23.87 -12.60
C PHE A 675 33.47 -25.33 -12.14
N CYS A 676 32.19 -25.73 -12.00
CA CYS A 676 31.84 -27.01 -11.38
C CYS A 676 31.79 -28.12 -12.44
N PRO A 677 32.54 -29.23 -12.28
CA PRO A 677 32.56 -30.33 -13.26
C PRO A 677 31.24 -31.11 -13.31
N SER A 678 30.34 -30.87 -12.36
CA SER A 678 29.04 -31.54 -12.30
C SER A 678 28.00 -30.91 -13.23
N PHE A 679 28.28 -29.77 -13.86
CA PHE A 679 27.32 -29.14 -14.76
C PHE A 679 27.12 -29.94 -16.04
N VAL A 680 25.86 -30.11 -16.42
CA VAL A 680 25.44 -30.76 -17.67
C VAL A 680 24.57 -29.76 -18.43
N GLU A 681 25.01 -29.40 -19.62
CA GLU A 681 24.29 -28.50 -20.52
C GLU A 681 23.57 -29.32 -21.58
N ILE A 682 22.29 -29.00 -21.80
CA ILE A 682 21.47 -29.68 -22.79
C ILE A 682 20.81 -28.63 -23.68
N GLU A 683 21.04 -28.74 -24.97
CA GLU A 683 20.42 -27.94 -26.03
C GLU A 683 19.14 -28.61 -26.51
N GLY A 684 18.12 -27.84 -26.91
CA GLY A 684 16.85 -28.38 -27.41
C GLY A 684 15.98 -29.09 -26.36
N ALA A 685 16.34 -29.02 -25.07
CA ALA A 685 15.64 -29.73 -24.01
C ALA A 685 14.27 -29.11 -23.69
N VAL A 686 13.20 -29.85 -23.98
CA VAL A 686 11.84 -29.49 -23.61
C VAL A 686 11.46 -30.17 -22.29
N LEU A 687 10.87 -29.41 -21.36
CA LEU A 687 10.36 -30.00 -20.12
C LEU A 687 9.14 -30.86 -20.43
N ARG A 688 9.12 -32.07 -19.86
CA ARG A 688 7.95 -32.95 -19.95
C ARG A 688 6.74 -32.23 -19.35
N GLY A 689 5.73 -31.98 -20.19
CA GLY A 689 4.45 -31.44 -19.73
C GLY A 689 3.65 -32.47 -18.92
N PRO A 690 2.69 -32.02 -18.11
CA PRO A 690 1.72 -32.92 -17.50
C PRO A 690 0.91 -33.64 -18.59
N ASP A 691 0.76 -34.96 -18.45
CA ASP A 691 -0.11 -35.77 -19.30
C ASP A 691 -1.56 -35.52 -18.89
N ALA A 692 -2.21 -34.57 -19.59
CA ALA A 692 -3.56 -34.15 -19.30
C ALA A 692 -4.57 -35.31 -19.40
N ALA A 693 -4.38 -36.24 -20.35
CA ALA A 693 -5.26 -37.38 -20.52
C ALA A 693 -5.12 -38.35 -19.34
N ARG A 694 -3.89 -38.61 -18.90
CA ARG A 694 -3.64 -39.43 -17.69
C ARG A 694 -4.19 -38.76 -16.43
N ILE A 695 -4.01 -37.45 -16.26
CA ILE A 695 -4.55 -36.72 -15.11
C ILE A 695 -6.07 -36.80 -15.11
N ALA A 696 -6.73 -36.49 -16.24
CA ALA A 696 -8.18 -36.58 -16.37
C ALA A 696 -8.70 -38.00 -16.13
N ALA A 697 -8.00 -39.03 -16.59
CA ALA A 697 -8.36 -40.42 -16.32
C ALA A 697 -8.27 -40.77 -14.82
N VAL A 698 -7.18 -40.37 -14.16
CA VAL A 698 -7.00 -40.55 -12.71
C VAL A 698 -8.04 -39.75 -11.92
N GLU A 699 -8.35 -38.53 -12.34
CA GLU A 699 -9.41 -37.71 -11.75
C GLU A 699 -10.76 -38.40 -11.91
N SER A 700 -11.11 -38.83 -13.12
CA SER A 700 -12.38 -39.53 -13.38
C SER A 700 -12.52 -40.81 -12.56
N GLU A 701 -11.46 -41.62 -12.45
CA GLU A 701 -11.46 -42.84 -11.65
C GLU A 701 -11.61 -42.54 -10.15
N ARG A 702 -10.86 -41.56 -9.63
CA ARG A 702 -10.87 -41.22 -8.21
C ARG A 702 -12.12 -40.46 -7.78
N PHE A 703 -12.58 -39.48 -8.55
CA PHE A 703 -13.76 -38.68 -8.23
C PHE A 703 -15.04 -39.50 -8.32
N ALA A 704 -15.12 -40.50 -9.21
CA ALA A 704 -16.28 -41.38 -9.32
C ALA A 704 -16.59 -42.16 -8.02
N GLY A 705 -15.58 -42.38 -7.16
CA GLY A 705 -15.73 -43.10 -5.90
C GLY A 705 -15.77 -42.23 -4.63
N LEU A 706 -15.66 -40.89 -4.76
CA LEU A 706 -15.66 -40.02 -3.59
C LEU A 706 -17.10 -39.74 -3.13
N PRO A 707 -17.46 -39.99 -1.86
CA PRO A 707 -18.77 -39.59 -1.35
C PRO A 707 -18.89 -38.07 -1.37
N ALA A 708 -20.12 -37.58 -1.53
CA ALA A 708 -20.41 -36.16 -1.34
C ALA A 708 -19.98 -35.76 0.10
N PRO A 709 -19.19 -34.69 0.28
CA PRO A 709 -18.79 -34.26 1.60
C PRO A 709 -20.02 -33.82 2.39
N VAL A 710 -20.10 -34.21 3.66
CA VAL A 710 -21.09 -33.65 4.59
C VAL A 710 -20.63 -32.23 4.93
N LEU A 711 -21.37 -31.23 4.46
CA LEU A 711 -21.05 -29.83 4.71
C LEU A 711 -21.42 -29.46 6.16
N PRO A 712 -20.48 -28.97 6.98
CA PRO A 712 -20.80 -28.50 8.32
C PRO A 712 -21.67 -27.24 8.25
N ARG A 713 -22.52 -27.01 9.26
CA ARG A 713 -23.22 -25.73 9.42
C ARG A 713 -22.20 -24.67 9.87
N LEU A 714 -22.29 -23.47 9.29
CA LEU A 714 -21.49 -22.32 9.72
C LEU A 714 -22.17 -21.66 10.92
N ASP A 715 -21.84 -22.11 12.13
CA ASP A 715 -22.37 -21.58 13.40
C ASP A 715 -21.65 -20.30 13.89
N GLY A 716 -20.65 -19.84 13.14
CA GLY A 716 -19.85 -18.65 13.42
C GLY A 716 -18.86 -18.40 12.30
N THR A 717 -17.86 -17.56 12.54
CA THR A 717 -16.83 -17.26 11.54
C THR A 717 -15.78 -18.38 11.46
N TYR A 718 -15.65 -18.99 10.29
CA TYR A 718 -14.62 -19.98 9.99
C TYR A 718 -13.35 -19.31 9.46
N ASN A 719 -12.24 -19.50 10.16
CA ASN A 719 -10.95 -18.87 9.86
C ASN A 719 -10.03 -19.83 9.09
N ILE A 720 -9.57 -19.42 7.91
CA ILE A 720 -8.67 -20.17 7.05
C ILE A 720 -7.39 -19.35 6.86
N TYR A 721 -6.28 -19.89 7.35
CA TYR A 721 -4.96 -19.26 7.19
C TYR A 721 -4.17 -19.99 6.10
N ILE A 722 -4.05 -19.37 4.93
CA ILE A 722 -3.32 -19.91 3.79
C ILE A 722 -1.97 -19.24 3.77
N ALA A 723 -0.90 -20.02 3.79
CA ALA A 723 0.42 -19.43 3.78
C ALA A 723 1.41 -20.23 2.95
N GLY A 724 2.33 -19.50 2.34
CA GLY A 724 3.26 -20.07 1.40
C GLY A 724 4.21 -19.03 0.86
N ILE A 725 4.64 -19.27 -0.38
CA ILE A 725 5.69 -18.50 -1.03
C ILE A 725 5.08 -17.69 -2.15
N GLY A 726 5.47 -16.42 -2.23
CA GLY A 726 5.07 -15.53 -3.30
C GLY A 726 5.34 -16.11 -4.68
N GLY A 727 4.30 -16.20 -5.51
CA GLY A 727 4.33 -16.83 -6.83
C GLY A 727 3.84 -18.29 -6.88
N LEU A 728 3.41 -18.88 -5.75
CA LEU A 728 2.83 -20.24 -5.68
C LEU A 728 1.30 -20.29 -5.63
N GLY A 729 0.61 -19.16 -5.85
CA GLY A 729 -0.86 -19.12 -5.91
C GLY A 729 -1.59 -18.95 -4.58
N VAL A 730 -0.88 -18.60 -3.49
CA VAL A 730 -1.48 -18.36 -2.16
C VAL A 730 -2.66 -17.38 -2.22
N LEU A 731 -2.45 -16.20 -2.80
CA LEU A 731 -3.49 -15.18 -2.97
C LEU A 731 -4.64 -15.66 -3.87
N THR A 732 -4.31 -16.50 -4.86
CA THR A 732 -5.31 -17.08 -5.76
C THR A 732 -6.23 -18.04 -5.02
N VAL A 733 -5.70 -18.89 -4.13
CA VAL A 733 -6.52 -19.77 -3.30
C VAL A 733 -7.41 -18.94 -2.38
N GLY A 734 -6.88 -17.89 -1.77
CA GLY A 734 -7.66 -16.97 -0.93
C GLY A 734 -8.83 -16.34 -1.67
N ALA A 735 -8.54 -15.72 -2.82
CA ALA A 735 -9.54 -15.11 -3.68
C ALA A 735 -10.58 -16.13 -4.19
N LEU A 736 -10.17 -17.36 -4.51
CA LEU A 736 -11.08 -18.42 -4.95
C LEU A 736 -12.02 -18.86 -3.82
N LEU A 737 -11.52 -19.02 -2.59
CA LEU A 737 -12.34 -19.39 -1.44
C LEU A 737 -13.32 -18.27 -1.08
N GLY A 738 -12.87 -17.02 -1.06
CA GLY A 738 -13.75 -15.87 -0.83
C GLY A 738 -14.84 -15.75 -1.91
N MET A 739 -14.46 -15.83 -3.18
CA MET A 739 -15.44 -15.81 -4.29
C MET A 739 -16.38 -17.01 -4.25
N ALA A 740 -15.91 -18.21 -3.90
CA ALA A 740 -16.76 -19.39 -3.77
C ALA A 740 -17.79 -19.22 -2.64
N ALA A 741 -17.35 -18.72 -1.47
CA ALA A 741 -18.24 -18.39 -0.37
C ALA A 741 -19.27 -17.33 -0.77
N HIS A 742 -18.83 -16.29 -1.48
CA HIS A 742 -19.72 -15.29 -2.07
C HIS A 742 -20.73 -15.92 -3.03
N ILE A 743 -20.33 -16.83 -3.92
CA ILE A 743 -21.28 -17.49 -4.83
C ILE A 743 -22.28 -18.38 -4.08
N ASP A 744 -21.86 -18.98 -2.96
CA ASP A 744 -22.66 -19.93 -2.18
C ASP A 744 -23.76 -19.28 -1.33
N GLY A 745 -23.67 -17.98 -1.05
CA GLY A 745 -24.60 -17.30 -0.13
C GLY A 745 -23.92 -16.75 1.13
N SER A 746 -22.73 -17.27 1.43
CA SER A 746 -21.95 -16.90 2.60
C SER A 746 -21.38 -15.49 2.48
N VAL A 747 -21.04 -14.90 3.63
CA VAL A 747 -20.24 -13.67 3.74
C VAL A 747 -18.78 -14.09 3.84
N SER A 748 -17.89 -13.37 3.14
CA SER A 748 -16.46 -13.67 3.22
C SER A 748 -15.61 -12.41 3.23
N THR A 749 -14.46 -12.51 3.90
CA THR A 749 -13.37 -11.55 3.78
C THR A 749 -12.08 -12.28 3.44
N VAL A 750 -11.25 -11.66 2.61
CA VAL A 750 -9.91 -12.15 2.27
C VAL A 750 -8.93 -11.03 2.56
N LEU A 751 -7.89 -11.28 3.35
CA LEU A 751 -6.81 -10.34 3.61
C LEU A 751 -5.49 -10.93 3.13
N ASP A 752 -4.86 -10.24 2.18
CA ASP A 752 -3.66 -10.71 1.51
C ASP A 752 -2.43 -9.93 1.94
N PHE A 753 -1.42 -10.63 2.46
CA PHE A 753 -0.13 -10.06 2.83
C PHE A 753 0.97 -10.59 1.92
N THR A 754 1.63 -9.70 1.19
CA THR A 754 2.71 -10.07 0.24
C THR A 754 4.12 -9.77 0.74
N GLY A 755 4.24 -9.12 1.91
CA GLY A 755 5.50 -8.69 2.52
C GLY A 755 6.36 -7.80 1.61
N LEU A 756 7.61 -7.55 2.00
CA LEU A 756 8.54 -6.72 1.21
C LEU A 756 8.85 -7.29 -0.19
N ALA A 757 8.71 -8.61 -0.38
CA ALA A 757 9.03 -9.30 -1.63
C ALA A 757 7.88 -10.19 -2.11
N GLN A 758 7.08 -9.67 -3.05
CA GLN A 758 5.95 -10.39 -3.66
C GLN A 758 6.30 -11.76 -4.27
N LYS A 759 7.56 -11.98 -4.68
CA LYS A 759 8.06 -13.28 -5.16
C LYS A 759 9.15 -13.77 -4.23
N ASN A 760 9.07 -15.06 -3.87
CA ASN A 760 9.99 -15.71 -2.93
C ASN A 760 9.99 -15.16 -1.50
N GLY A 761 9.22 -14.11 -1.19
CA GLY A 761 8.87 -13.73 0.18
C GLY A 761 7.77 -14.62 0.75
N ALA A 762 7.56 -14.48 2.06
CA ALA A 762 6.40 -15.06 2.73
C ALA A 762 5.13 -14.36 2.23
N VAL A 763 4.15 -15.16 1.85
CA VAL A 763 2.83 -14.66 1.44
C VAL A 763 1.79 -15.40 2.25
N VAL A 764 0.85 -14.64 2.78
CA VAL A 764 -0.26 -15.14 3.58
C VAL A 764 -1.54 -14.60 3.01
N SER A 765 -2.57 -15.43 2.97
CA SER A 765 -3.95 -15.03 2.71
C SER A 765 -4.80 -15.54 3.87
N GLN A 766 -5.50 -14.62 4.53
CA GLN A 766 -6.39 -14.92 5.64
C GLN A 766 -7.81 -14.82 5.12
N VAL A 767 -8.51 -15.95 5.08
CA VAL A 767 -9.89 -16.01 4.62
C VAL A 767 -10.79 -16.27 5.80
N ARG A 768 -11.83 -15.46 5.95
CA ARG A 768 -12.89 -15.65 6.93
C ARG A 768 -14.20 -15.88 6.19
N ILE A 769 -14.96 -16.88 6.60
CA ILE A 769 -16.25 -17.24 5.99
C ILE A 769 -17.29 -17.32 7.10
N ALA A 770 -18.43 -16.67 6.92
CA ALA A 770 -19.55 -16.70 7.84
C ALA A 770 -20.86 -16.95 7.07
N ALA A 771 -21.89 -17.37 7.80
CA ALA A 771 -23.22 -17.57 7.22
C ALA A 771 -23.80 -16.29 6.61
N GLU A 772 -24.81 -16.42 5.74
CA GLU A 772 -25.52 -15.27 5.18
C GLU A 772 -26.06 -14.35 6.28
N GLY A 773 -25.79 -13.04 6.17
CA GLY A 773 -26.23 -12.04 7.16
C GLY A 773 -25.39 -11.98 8.45
N ALA A 774 -24.45 -12.90 8.66
CA ALA A 774 -23.50 -12.80 9.77
C ALA A 774 -22.45 -11.70 9.50
N ALA A 775 -22.06 -10.98 10.55
CA ALA A 775 -21.01 -9.98 10.46
C ALA A 775 -19.62 -10.64 10.55
N ILE A 776 -18.70 -10.20 9.70
CA ILE A 776 -17.26 -10.44 9.88
C ILE A 776 -16.66 -9.09 10.25
N HIS A 777 -16.34 -8.91 11.53
CA HIS A 777 -15.83 -7.63 12.02
C HIS A 777 -14.38 -7.40 11.58
N ALA A 778 -13.44 -8.22 12.04
CA ALA A 778 -12.04 -8.07 11.65
C ALA A 778 -11.70 -8.91 10.41
N VAL A 779 -10.94 -8.36 9.46
CA VAL A 779 -10.44 -9.15 8.32
C VAL A 779 -9.26 -10.06 8.69
N ARG A 780 -8.63 -9.80 9.85
CA ARG A 780 -7.45 -10.53 10.34
C ARG A 780 -7.86 -11.62 11.33
N ILE A 781 -7.21 -12.79 11.23
CA ILE A 781 -7.35 -13.97 12.10
C ILE A 781 -6.53 -13.82 13.38
#